data_AF-A0A523WAE1-F1
#
_entry.id   AF-A0A523WAE1-F1
#
_cell.length_a   1.000
_cell.length_b   1.000
_cell.length_c   1.000
_cell.angle_alpha   90.00
_cell.angle_beta   90.00
_cell.angle_gamma   90.00
#
_symmetry.space_group_name_H-M   'P 1'
#
loop_
_entity.id
_entity.type
_entity.pdbx_description
1 polymer ?
#
loop_
_entity_poly.entity_id
_entity_poly.type
_entity_poly.pdbx_seq_one_letter_code
_entity_poly.pdbx_strand_id
1 'polypeptide(L)'
;MKDFLTHLREKTAEFGNHYNKHIQAVSKHLDHLIQRLEQKKRRDAVHILHPAYDFESDLQTISNVCINDKEKLNFIGTYFALQLLLMNRQAIDRLRMDVVEADTNRLPVYKEFMVNAGNNFRMLTAYYIKELLNIFIKKEKYPEFVILGVGTKSDQDDIDVGIIDDGKHNRKKFNRTISLVSQEMLKFATSFHFHLSEHIGSHYYSASIDEYELVLRHEIRDFVIINEMLSAAIIIGSEKIFQQYEKEIIDRYFYHPDGDNKYHEGYLRGILGEVSSLLARPISTTHINFKEDALRVIKSIISARKTIFNIKKVNAWDIIDELKNKDTKMYHEYNALEKSLSFFEIFRYVYQLFVAQDEEVILEDASLKNIRRVARALGYSDIGKCRAEEHLLVHYYEHIQNIRNIIPFLLHDIKVHLESISIFVPMFDSGYKGNIAQDFLRKFKFFRGTSFWDDILDDFKDENILKRFINDLNSFKPDTRRKLIKGYMEWGKYDIYSLIKFLTILGKSKTGLTIYTDLNNRLLKIIDVIPNIERNIAYVFYRYPHLINTYLSLNEEKNLLFYLKIIDRKVYEEEIVGVISNLKNLIGIHLLSSRFFKRFFLRILDKYPGSIKLLRDPDQLEEFADGIYSDIGLMRTFKEKKEKLGDYYDLEMVRVGIKTLKRVSVEETNAEFTEFSDKYILTLFEICRQEIDAQNKKRIITDDVLAIFASGGHAREQAYDDDYDIIVLLNSDDPKMISYCNKIISRMNREIIKRGTIPHHRFADYFGRFVISLKEIEELLSEKRDDIFIEKSQMLGARLVVGSHRFEKEFLGKIVKPYIFDKKQEYIKQMVNEIDSRHNTVEEKSLVADNDIKEGIGGLRDVEMMMLIIKARFSITEPVNLKLFKDVASKQKDLRDDLNKLAKAFCFLKNLRDVYRLTAGATDVIIPEALSNAAEIMDYHSSKKLYNKFIKVKNEVRIIMANLIAKLKYV
;
A
#
# COMPACT_ATOMS: atom_id res chain seq x y z
N MET A 1 31.60 -25.67 50.24
CA MET A 1 31.70 -25.37 48.79
C MET A 1 30.62 -26.16 48.08
N LYS A 2 29.81 -25.53 47.23
CA LYS A 2 28.81 -26.24 46.41
C LYS A 2 29.54 -27.13 45.39
N ASP A 3 28.96 -28.28 45.05
CA ASP A 3 29.50 -29.13 43.98
C ASP A 3 29.37 -28.41 42.60
N PHE A 4 30.24 -28.76 41.65
CA PHE A 4 30.29 -28.15 40.32
C PHE A 4 28.96 -28.23 39.55
N LEU A 5 28.22 -29.35 39.63
CA LEU A 5 26.92 -29.51 38.98
C LEU A 5 25.88 -28.55 39.56
N THR A 6 25.88 -28.37 40.88
CA THR A 6 25.02 -27.39 41.55
C THR A 6 25.34 -25.97 41.06
N HIS A 7 26.62 -25.61 40.94
CA HIS A 7 27.05 -24.31 40.43
C HIS A 7 26.72 -24.10 38.94
N LEU A 8 26.89 -25.13 38.12
CA LEU A 8 26.53 -25.10 36.70
C LEU A 8 25.02 -24.85 36.53
N ARG A 9 24.18 -25.57 37.30
CA ARG A 9 22.72 -25.38 37.29
C ARG A 9 22.32 -23.97 37.70
N GLU A 10 22.94 -23.41 38.73
CA GLU A 10 22.67 -22.03 39.17
C GLU A 10 23.07 -21.01 38.09
N LYS A 11 24.22 -21.21 37.45
CA LYS A 11 24.71 -20.32 36.39
C LYS A 11 23.88 -20.39 35.10
N THR A 12 23.32 -21.56 34.78
CA THR A 12 22.49 -21.75 33.59
C THR A 12 20.99 -21.68 33.89
N ALA A 13 20.60 -21.32 35.13
CA ALA A 13 19.19 -21.25 35.54
C ALA A 13 18.38 -20.24 34.73
N GLU A 14 19.06 -19.30 34.09
CA GLU A 14 18.44 -18.32 33.22
C GLU A 14 18.11 -18.95 31.84
N PHE A 15 18.80 -19.98 31.37
CA PHE A 15 18.54 -20.52 30.03
C PHE A 15 17.14 -21.14 29.90
N GLY A 16 16.61 -21.13 28.67
CA GLY A 16 15.33 -21.72 28.35
C GLY A 16 15.26 -23.21 28.70
N ASN A 17 14.04 -23.72 28.88
CA ASN A 17 13.79 -25.10 29.32
C ASN A 17 14.36 -26.18 28.39
N HIS A 18 14.58 -25.90 27.11
CA HIS A 18 15.18 -26.81 26.13
C HIS A 18 16.63 -27.20 26.48
N TYR A 19 17.35 -26.37 27.26
CA TYR A 19 18.68 -26.72 27.77
C TYR A 19 18.68 -27.75 28.91
N ASN A 20 17.51 -28.07 29.48
CA ASN A 20 17.41 -29.09 30.54
C ASN A 20 17.91 -30.45 30.08
N LYS A 21 17.76 -30.79 28.81
CA LYS A 21 18.31 -32.03 28.22
C LYS A 21 19.83 -32.08 28.36
N HIS A 22 20.53 -30.98 28.07
CA HIS A 22 21.98 -30.90 28.23
C HIS A 22 22.38 -31.00 29.70
N ILE A 23 21.68 -30.31 30.60
CA ILE A 23 21.93 -30.40 32.05
C ILE A 23 21.72 -31.84 32.56
N GLN A 24 20.69 -32.55 32.08
CA GLN A 24 20.43 -33.95 32.44
C GLN A 24 21.52 -34.88 31.92
N ALA A 25 21.96 -34.71 30.67
CA ALA A 25 23.06 -35.47 30.10
C ALA A 25 24.36 -35.30 30.93
N VAL A 26 24.70 -34.05 31.25
CA VAL A 26 25.85 -33.71 32.11
C VAL A 26 25.70 -34.34 33.49
N SER A 27 24.53 -34.17 34.14
CA SER A 27 24.28 -34.70 35.48
C SER A 27 24.37 -36.23 35.56
N LYS A 28 24.08 -36.94 34.46
CA LYS A 28 24.02 -38.40 34.43
C LYS A 28 25.39 -39.06 34.25
N HIS A 29 26.31 -38.38 33.57
CA HIS A 29 27.52 -39.03 33.05
C HIS A 29 28.83 -38.29 33.37
N LEU A 30 28.77 -37.04 33.86
CA LEU A 30 29.97 -36.23 34.11
C LEU A 30 30.90 -36.86 35.16
N ASP A 31 30.38 -37.34 36.28
CA ASP A 31 31.21 -37.95 37.34
C ASP A 31 31.95 -39.19 36.84
N HIS A 32 31.27 -40.02 36.03
CA HIS A 32 31.89 -41.20 35.41
C HIS A 32 32.96 -40.83 34.38
N LEU A 33 32.73 -39.76 33.59
CA LEU A 33 33.72 -39.22 32.68
C LEU A 33 34.97 -38.74 33.43
N ILE A 34 34.78 -37.95 34.51
CA ILE A 34 35.88 -37.45 35.35
C ILE A 34 36.67 -38.62 35.94
N GLN A 35 35.98 -39.59 36.54
CA GLN A 35 36.61 -40.78 37.12
C GLN A 35 37.43 -41.55 36.08
N ARG A 36 36.92 -41.67 34.85
CA ARG A 36 37.64 -42.35 33.76
C ARG A 36 38.91 -41.61 33.37
N LEU A 37 38.83 -40.29 33.24
CA LEU A 37 39.98 -39.43 32.92
C LEU A 37 41.05 -39.51 34.02
N GLU A 38 40.66 -39.54 35.28
CA GLU A 38 41.57 -39.70 36.42
C GLU A 38 42.26 -41.07 36.43
N GLN A 39 41.50 -42.16 36.22
CA GLN A 39 42.06 -43.52 36.13
C GLN A 39 43.12 -43.65 35.02
N LYS A 40 42.97 -42.90 33.92
CA LYS A 40 43.91 -42.88 32.80
C LYS A 40 44.96 -41.77 32.89
N LYS A 41 44.98 -40.98 33.97
CA LYS A 41 45.89 -39.84 34.19
C LYS A 41 45.82 -38.79 33.07
N ARG A 42 44.61 -38.51 32.59
CA ARG A 42 44.30 -37.54 31.52
C ARG A 42 43.32 -36.45 31.96
N ARG A 43 43.07 -36.29 33.28
CA ARG A 43 42.08 -35.33 33.81
C ARG A 43 42.36 -33.87 33.43
N ASP A 44 43.62 -33.47 33.44
CA ASP A 44 44.04 -32.10 33.12
C ASP A 44 44.13 -31.83 31.62
N ALA A 45 44.02 -32.89 30.80
CA ALA A 45 44.04 -32.78 29.34
C ALA A 45 42.64 -32.49 28.75
N VAL A 46 41.62 -32.31 29.59
CA VAL A 46 40.24 -32.04 29.17
C VAL A 46 39.66 -30.90 30.00
N HIS A 47 39.10 -29.90 29.32
CA HIS A 47 38.46 -28.75 29.95
C HIS A 47 37.06 -29.13 30.46
N ILE A 48 36.88 -29.05 31.78
CA ILE A 48 35.60 -29.37 32.44
C ILE A 48 34.98 -28.14 33.13
N LEU A 49 35.81 -27.26 33.69
CA LEU A 49 35.34 -26.11 34.48
C LEU A 49 35.11 -24.85 33.64
N HIS A 50 35.74 -24.78 32.47
CA HIS A 50 35.72 -23.62 31.57
C HIS A 50 35.52 -24.07 30.13
N PRO A 51 35.01 -23.18 29.25
CA PRO A 51 34.97 -23.44 27.82
C PRO A 51 36.33 -23.83 27.28
N ALA A 52 36.37 -24.88 26.46
CA ALA A 52 37.60 -25.36 25.83
C ALA A 52 38.06 -24.40 24.73
N TYR A 53 39.37 -24.35 24.52
CA TYR A 53 39.99 -23.63 23.39
C TYR A 53 40.25 -24.55 22.19
N ASP A 54 40.29 -25.87 22.41
CA ASP A 54 40.51 -26.89 21.40
C ASP A 54 39.55 -28.07 21.65
N PHE A 55 38.41 -28.06 20.96
CA PHE A 55 37.40 -29.11 21.11
C PHE A 55 37.88 -30.45 20.54
N GLU A 56 38.75 -30.44 19.53
CA GLU A 56 39.20 -31.66 18.85
C GLU A 56 40.07 -32.49 19.79
N SER A 57 41.08 -31.85 20.40
CA SER A 57 42.01 -32.51 21.31
C SER A 57 41.29 -33.11 22.52
N ASP A 58 40.35 -32.36 23.11
CA ASP A 58 39.57 -32.81 24.26
C ASP A 58 38.68 -34.01 23.88
N LEU A 59 37.94 -33.93 22.77
CA LEU A 59 37.07 -35.02 22.28
C LEU A 59 37.87 -36.29 21.95
N GLN A 60 39.03 -36.16 21.29
CA GLN A 60 39.91 -37.29 21.00
C GLN A 60 40.47 -37.92 22.29
N THR A 61 40.86 -37.09 23.26
CA THR A 61 41.34 -37.56 24.56
C THR A 61 40.26 -38.37 25.27
N ILE A 62 39.01 -37.88 25.29
CA ILE A 62 37.86 -38.59 25.85
C ILE A 62 37.62 -39.92 25.11
N SER A 63 37.59 -39.88 23.78
CA SER A 63 37.39 -41.07 22.93
C SER A 63 38.45 -42.16 23.19
N ASN A 64 39.70 -41.76 23.43
CA ASN A 64 40.84 -42.65 23.66
C ASN A 64 40.88 -43.28 25.06
N VAL A 65 40.30 -42.64 26.09
CA VAL A 65 40.31 -43.18 27.46
C VAL A 65 39.19 -44.20 27.73
N CYS A 66 38.16 -44.22 26.89
CA CYS A 66 36.99 -45.10 27.03
C CYS A 66 37.28 -46.56 26.67
N ILE A 67 36.55 -47.49 27.28
CA ILE A 67 36.77 -48.94 27.12
C ILE A 67 35.92 -49.52 25.98
N ASN A 68 34.71 -49.00 25.74
CA ASN A 68 33.79 -49.51 24.72
C ASN A 68 33.00 -48.38 24.03
N ASP A 69 32.37 -48.70 22.90
CA ASP A 69 31.62 -47.74 22.07
C ASP A 69 30.48 -47.06 22.84
N LYS A 70 29.79 -47.77 23.75
CA LYS A 70 28.71 -47.20 24.56
C LYS A 70 29.23 -46.14 25.54
N GLU A 71 30.36 -46.40 26.17
CA GLU A 71 31.03 -45.46 27.06
C GLU A 71 31.53 -44.25 26.27
N LYS A 72 32.15 -44.47 25.10
CA LYS A 72 32.56 -43.39 24.19
C LYS A 72 31.39 -42.47 23.89
N LEU A 73 30.31 -42.99 23.30
CA LEU A 73 29.13 -42.21 22.89
C LEU A 73 28.56 -41.37 24.05
N ASN A 74 28.39 -41.98 25.23
CA ASN A 74 27.90 -41.24 26.39
C ASN A 74 28.86 -40.12 26.80
N PHE A 75 30.17 -40.37 26.84
CA PHE A 75 31.14 -39.40 27.33
C PHE A 75 31.39 -38.25 26.35
N ILE A 76 31.53 -38.53 25.05
CA ILE A 76 31.68 -37.46 24.05
C ILE A 76 30.41 -36.61 23.95
N GLY A 77 29.22 -37.23 24.06
CA GLY A 77 27.95 -36.51 24.09
C GLY A 77 27.77 -35.67 25.36
N THR A 78 28.21 -36.19 26.51
CA THR A 78 28.23 -35.45 27.78
C THR A 78 29.16 -34.24 27.70
N TYR A 79 30.33 -34.40 27.09
CA TYR A 79 31.27 -33.31 26.86
C TYR A 79 30.70 -32.24 25.93
N PHE A 80 30.05 -32.64 24.83
CA PHE A 80 29.35 -31.69 23.95
C PHE A 80 28.32 -30.85 24.73
N ALA A 81 27.44 -31.52 25.50
CA ALA A 81 26.41 -30.87 26.29
C ALA A 81 27.00 -29.91 27.35
N LEU A 82 28.11 -30.30 27.99
CA LEU A 82 28.83 -29.45 28.95
C LEU A 82 29.41 -28.21 28.28
N GLN A 83 30.15 -28.39 27.17
CA GLN A 83 30.80 -27.29 26.48
C GLN A 83 29.79 -26.29 25.92
N LEU A 84 28.68 -26.76 25.34
CA LEU A 84 27.60 -25.90 24.86
C LEU A 84 27.06 -24.98 25.97
N LEU A 85 26.79 -25.53 27.17
CA LEU A 85 26.32 -24.76 28.32
C LEU A 85 27.34 -23.72 28.80
N LEU A 86 28.62 -24.13 28.91
CA LEU A 86 29.69 -23.25 29.38
C LEU A 86 29.98 -22.12 28.38
N MET A 87 30.00 -22.43 27.09
CA MET A 87 30.26 -21.46 26.01
C MET A 87 29.15 -20.42 25.93
N ASN A 88 27.88 -20.84 25.91
CA ASN A 88 26.75 -19.91 25.88
C ASN A 88 26.73 -19.01 27.13
N ARG A 89 27.08 -19.55 28.30
CA ARG A 89 27.14 -18.73 29.52
C ARG A 89 28.26 -17.70 29.46
N GLN A 90 29.45 -18.11 29.05
CA GLN A 90 30.58 -17.19 28.90
C GLN A 90 30.28 -16.11 27.85
N ALA A 91 29.61 -16.47 26.75
CA ALA A 91 29.22 -15.53 25.71
C ALA A 91 28.28 -14.46 26.27
N ILE A 92 27.23 -14.83 27.00
CA ILE A 92 26.29 -13.87 27.60
C ILE A 92 26.95 -12.97 28.65
N ASP A 93 27.87 -13.52 29.47
CA ASP A 93 28.61 -12.72 30.43
C ASP A 93 29.46 -11.66 29.73
N ARG A 94 30.15 -12.01 28.65
CA ARG A 94 30.91 -11.06 27.81
C ARG A 94 30.00 -10.03 27.16
N LEU A 95 28.90 -10.46 26.53
CA LEU A 95 27.93 -9.55 25.91
C LEU A 95 27.45 -8.48 26.90
N ARG A 96 27.10 -8.88 28.12
CA ARG A 96 26.66 -7.94 29.17
C ARG A 96 27.73 -6.94 29.57
N MET A 97 29.01 -7.32 29.55
CA MET A 97 30.11 -6.41 29.81
C MET A 97 30.28 -5.43 28.64
N ASP A 98 30.36 -5.95 27.41
CA ASP A 98 30.66 -5.17 26.22
C ASP A 98 29.55 -4.14 25.90
N VAL A 99 28.27 -4.49 26.12
CA VAL A 99 27.15 -3.55 25.92
C VAL A 99 27.11 -2.42 26.94
N VAL A 100 27.66 -2.63 28.15
CA VAL A 100 27.78 -1.58 29.17
C VAL A 100 28.91 -0.62 28.80
N GLU A 101 30.01 -1.14 28.26
CA GLU A 101 31.14 -0.31 27.80
C GLU A 101 30.82 0.51 26.55
N ALA A 102 29.95 0.00 25.66
CA ALA A 102 29.63 0.63 24.38
C ALA A 102 28.70 1.88 24.47
N ASP A 103 28.10 2.15 25.64
CA ASP A 103 27.20 3.26 26.00
C ASP A 103 26.08 3.59 24.97
N THR A 104 26.44 4.17 23.82
CA THR A 104 25.53 4.70 22.79
C THR A 104 25.40 3.85 21.52
N ASN A 105 26.40 3.06 21.11
CA ASN A 105 26.34 2.26 19.87
C ASN A 105 26.73 0.79 20.09
N ARG A 106 25.71 -0.06 20.26
CA ARG A 106 25.87 -1.48 20.59
C ARG A 106 25.93 -2.40 19.37
N LEU A 107 25.62 -1.89 18.18
CA LEU A 107 25.53 -2.73 16.96
C LEU A 107 26.85 -3.44 16.59
N PRO A 108 28.04 -2.81 16.71
CA PRO A 108 29.30 -3.51 16.48
C PRO A 108 29.52 -4.68 17.46
N VAL A 109 29.18 -4.48 18.74
CA VAL A 109 29.23 -5.51 19.78
C VAL A 109 28.32 -6.67 19.43
N TYR A 110 27.09 -6.39 18.98
CA TYR A 110 26.16 -7.44 18.55
C TYR A 110 26.67 -8.25 17.36
N LYS A 111 27.24 -7.58 16.35
CA LYS A 111 27.85 -8.26 15.19
C LYS A 111 28.98 -9.19 15.64
N GLU A 112 29.93 -8.66 16.41
CA GLU A 112 31.09 -9.44 16.87
C GLU A 112 30.67 -10.64 17.72
N PHE A 113 29.72 -10.43 18.63
CA PHE A 113 29.12 -11.50 19.43
C PHE A 113 28.55 -12.61 18.54
N MET A 114 27.70 -12.26 17.56
CA MET A 114 27.03 -13.25 16.71
C MET A 114 28.02 -14.04 15.84
N VAL A 115 29.06 -13.39 15.33
CA VAL A 115 30.12 -14.04 14.55
C VAL A 115 30.89 -15.04 15.42
N ASN A 116 31.29 -14.62 16.63
CA ASN A 116 32.07 -15.46 17.55
C ASN A 116 31.26 -16.65 18.09
N ALA A 117 30.02 -16.41 18.51
CA ALA A 117 29.13 -17.45 19.02
C ALA A 117 28.85 -18.53 17.94
N GLY A 118 28.54 -18.12 16.71
CA GLY A 118 28.27 -19.04 15.60
C GLY A 118 29.50 -19.86 15.18
N ASN A 119 30.70 -19.26 15.14
CA ASN A 119 31.93 -19.98 14.80
C ASN A 119 32.25 -21.07 15.84
N ASN A 120 32.15 -20.71 17.12
CA ASN A 120 32.39 -21.62 18.24
C ASN A 120 31.43 -22.81 18.24
N PHE A 121 30.12 -22.57 18.03
CA PHE A 121 29.11 -23.62 17.94
C PHE A 121 29.38 -24.58 16.77
N ARG A 122 29.76 -24.05 15.59
CA ARG A 122 30.10 -24.85 14.42
C ARG A 122 31.32 -25.73 14.65
N MET A 123 32.38 -25.21 15.29
CA MET A 123 33.58 -26.00 15.60
C MET A 123 33.24 -27.17 16.53
N LEU A 124 32.56 -26.91 17.65
CA LEU A 124 32.15 -27.96 18.59
C LEU A 124 31.32 -29.05 17.89
N THR A 125 30.37 -28.64 17.03
CA THR A 125 29.53 -29.56 16.29
C THR A 125 30.31 -30.38 15.25
N ALA A 126 31.18 -29.75 14.47
CA ALA A 126 31.99 -30.44 13.46
C ALA A 126 32.88 -31.52 14.09
N TYR A 127 33.55 -31.21 15.20
CA TYR A 127 34.41 -32.18 15.89
C TYR A 127 33.62 -33.29 16.60
N TYR A 128 32.44 -32.97 17.14
CA TYR A 128 31.56 -33.99 17.70
C TYR A 128 31.06 -34.97 16.62
N ILE A 129 30.63 -34.46 15.46
CA ILE A 129 30.24 -35.28 14.31
C ILE A 129 31.41 -36.14 13.83
N LYS A 130 32.63 -35.58 13.77
CA LYS A 130 33.85 -36.31 13.42
C LYS A 130 34.06 -37.53 14.31
N GLU A 131 33.96 -37.37 15.63
CA GLU A 131 34.12 -38.48 16.55
C GLU A 131 32.98 -39.51 16.46
N LEU A 132 31.73 -39.07 16.26
CA LEU A 132 30.62 -40.01 16.02
C LEU A 132 30.84 -40.82 14.74
N LEU A 133 31.30 -40.18 13.67
CA LEU A 133 31.65 -40.87 12.43
C LEU A 133 32.82 -41.85 12.65
N ASN A 134 33.87 -41.47 13.39
CA ASN A 134 34.99 -42.36 13.73
C ASN A 134 34.55 -43.62 14.50
N ILE A 135 33.52 -43.51 15.35
CA ILE A 135 32.95 -44.63 16.10
C ILE A 135 32.14 -45.56 15.19
N PHE A 136 31.30 -45.00 14.31
CA PHE A 136 30.37 -45.79 13.49
C PHE A 136 30.95 -46.27 12.15
N ILE A 137 31.88 -45.53 11.56
CA ILE A 137 32.65 -45.90 10.37
C ILE A 137 33.80 -46.81 10.84
N LYS A 138 33.51 -48.10 11.00
CA LYS A 138 34.56 -49.13 11.18
C LYS A 138 35.40 -49.20 9.90
N LYS A 139 36.57 -49.88 9.90
CA LYS A 139 37.59 -49.99 8.79
C LYS A 139 37.10 -50.51 7.41
N GLU A 140 35.81 -50.38 7.11
CA GLU A 140 35.15 -50.75 5.88
C GLU A 140 35.17 -49.63 4.83
N LYS A 141 34.85 -49.96 3.57
CA LYS A 141 34.77 -49.00 2.46
C LYS A 141 33.38 -48.33 2.41
N TYR A 142 33.36 -47.01 2.51
CA TYR A 142 32.20 -46.12 2.34
C TYR A 142 32.39 -45.26 1.08
N PRO A 143 31.30 -44.68 0.53
CA PRO A 143 31.43 -43.69 -0.53
C PRO A 143 32.23 -42.49 -0.02
N GLU A 144 32.95 -41.81 -0.92
CA GLU A 144 33.50 -40.49 -0.59
C GLU A 144 32.32 -39.52 -0.38
N PHE A 145 32.36 -38.70 0.67
CA PHE A 145 31.24 -37.83 1.04
C PHE A 145 31.69 -36.49 1.62
N VAL A 146 30.77 -35.53 1.64
CA VAL A 146 30.87 -34.27 2.38
C VAL A 146 29.55 -33.96 3.07
N ILE A 147 29.63 -33.50 4.32
CA ILE A 147 28.51 -32.99 5.10
C ILE A 147 28.61 -31.47 5.14
N LEU A 148 27.55 -30.81 4.68
CA LEU A 148 27.44 -29.37 4.56
C LEU A 148 26.40 -28.85 5.56
N GLY A 149 26.65 -27.68 6.14
CA GLY A 149 25.64 -26.89 6.84
C GLY A 149 25.00 -25.92 5.85
N VAL A 150 23.67 -25.92 5.74
CA VAL A 150 22.94 -25.18 4.68
C VAL A 150 21.96 -24.13 5.21
N GLY A 151 21.80 -24.07 6.54
CA GLY A 151 21.08 -23.04 7.30
C GLY A 151 21.98 -21.93 7.87
N THR A 152 21.46 -21.14 8.81
CA THR A 152 22.19 -19.95 9.28
C THR A 152 23.15 -20.26 10.42
N LYS A 153 24.21 -19.43 10.57
CA LYS A 153 25.34 -19.72 11.48
C LYS A 153 24.93 -19.83 12.96
N SER A 154 23.82 -19.20 13.32
CA SER A 154 23.36 -18.93 14.69
C SER A 154 22.16 -19.77 15.12
N ASP A 155 21.59 -20.59 14.22
CA ASP A 155 20.39 -21.39 14.52
C ASP A 155 20.70 -22.44 15.61
N GLN A 156 19.93 -22.42 16.69
CA GLN A 156 20.10 -23.30 17.85
C GLN A 156 19.08 -24.46 17.90
N ASP A 157 18.07 -24.44 17.03
CA ASP A 157 16.90 -25.32 17.08
C ASP A 157 17.14 -26.63 16.35
N ASP A 158 17.59 -26.52 15.11
CA ASP A 158 18.02 -27.61 14.24
C ASP A 158 19.27 -27.19 13.45
N ILE A 159 20.04 -28.19 13.03
CA ILE A 159 21.17 -28.00 12.12
C ILE A 159 20.73 -28.53 10.77
N ASP A 160 20.41 -27.61 9.88
CA ASP A 160 20.14 -27.92 8.48
C ASP A 160 21.40 -28.46 7.81
N VAL A 161 21.33 -29.73 7.38
CA VAL A 161 22.46 -30.45 6.79
C VAL A 161 22.15 -30.93 5.38
N GLY A 162 23.10 -30.71 4.47
CA GLY A 162 23.14 -31.32 3.14
C GLY A 162 24.27 -32.32 3.06
N ILE A 163 23.98 -33.59 2.76
CA ILE A 163 25.01 -34.63 2.61
C ILE A 163 25.14 -35.01 1.14
N ILE A 164 26.35 -34.85 0.62
CA ILE A 164 26.68 -35.14 -0.78
C ILE A 164 27.67 -36.29 -0.83
N ASP A 165 27.35 -37.30 -1.63
CA ASP A 165 28.21 -38.46 -1.83
C ASP A 165 28.54 -38.70 -3.31
N ASP A 166 29.59 -39.47 -3.57
CA ASP A 166 30.11 -39.73 -4.91
C ASP A 166 29.27 -40.71 -5.77
N GLY A 167 28.13 -41.20 -5.26
CA GLY A 167 27.26 -42.14 -5.98
C GLY A 167 27.75 -43.58 -6.05
N LYS A 168 28.89 -43.91 -5.42
CA LYS A 168 29.51 -45.23 -5.51
C LYS A 168 29.10 -46.16 -4.34
N HIS A 169 29.75 -47.32 -4.26
CA HIS A 169 29.35 -48.48 -3.44
C HIS A 169 28.93 -48.16 -1.98
N ASN A 170 27.99 -48.95 -1.45
CA ASN A 170 27.56 -48.98 -0.04
C ASN A 170 26.79 -47.77 0.51
N ARG A 171 26.20 -46.88 -0.32
CA ARG A 171 25.34 -45.75 0.14
C ARG A 171 24.27 -46.15 1.15
N LYS A 172 23.58 -47.28 0.98
CA LYS A 172 22.60 -47.79 1.97
C LYS A 172 23.19 -48.00 3.36
N LYS A 173 24.45 -48.44 3.45
CA LYS A 173 25.15 -48.64 4.72
C LYS A 173 25.64 -47.30 5.29
N PHE A 174 26.11 -46.40 4.43
CA PHE A 174 26.43 -45.02 4.81
C PHE A 174 25.21 -44.29 5.42
N ASN A 175 24.04 -44.37 4.79
CA ASN A 175 22.81 -43.74 5.31
C ASN A 175 22.37 -44.34 6.65
N ARG A 176 22.63 -45.64 6.89
CA ARG A 176 22.44 -46.25 8.22
C ARG A 176 23.40 -45.65 9.26
N THR A 177 24.66 -45.44 8.89
CA THR A 177 25.63 -44.75 9.76
C THR A 177 25.18 -43.31 10.06
N ILE A 178 24.74 -42.54 9.06
CA ILE A 178 24.21 -41.18 9.27
C ILE A 178 22.97 -41.19 10.18
N SER A 179 22.08 -42.18 10.03
CA SER A 179 20.93 -42.34 10.93
C SER A 179 21.37 -42.56 12.38
N LEU A 180 22.43 -43.33 12.63
CA LEU A 180 23.01 -43.50 13.98
C LEU A 180 23.63 -42.21 14.52
N VAL A 181 24.36 -41.46 13.68
CA VAL A 181 24.88 -40.13 14.04
C VAL A 181 23.74 -39.20 14.43
N SER A 182 22.68 -39.13 13.62
CA SER A 182 21.49 -38.32 13.90
C SER A 182 20.81 -38.69 15.22
N GLN A 183 20.75 -39.99 15.56
CA GLN A 183 20.23 -40.44 16.86
C GLN A 183 21.08 -39.97 18.04
N GLU A 184 22.41 -39.96 17.91
CA GLU A 184 23.30 -39.47 18.98
C GLU A 184 23.28 -37.93 19.08
N MET A 185 23.15 -37.23 17.95
CA MET A 185 22.88 -35.79 17.93
C MET A 185 21.58 -35.48 18.67
N LEU A 186 20.49 -36.20 18.39
CA LEU A 186 19.21 -36.02 19.08
C LEU A 186 19.28 -36.32 20.58
N LYS A 187 20.23 -37.12 21.06
CA LYS A 187 20.39 -37.42 22.50
C LYS A 187 21.17 -36.36 23.27
N PHE A 188 22.24 -35.82 22.68
CA PHE A 188 23.21 -35.00 23.41
C PHE A 188 23.37 -33.58 22.87
N ALA A 189 22.97 -33.35 21.62
CA ALA A 189 23.15 -32.11 20.87
C ALA A 189 21.82 -31.61 20.26
N THR A 190 21.92 -30.70 19.28
CA THR A 190 20.83 -30.21 18.43
C THR A 190 20.52 -31.22 17.31
N SER A 191 19.26 -31.37 16.91
CA SER A 191 18.85 -32.33 15.87
C SER A 191 19.31 -31.93 14.47
N PHE A 192 19.53 -32.93 13.60
CA PHE A 192 19.72 -32.71 12.17
C PHE A 192 18.40 -32.61 11.43
N HIS A 193 18.37 -31.70 10.47
CA HIS A 193 17.29 -31.59 9.50
C HIS A 193 17.86 -31.79 8.09
N PHE A 194 17.31 -32.76 7.36
CA PHE A 194 17.87 -33.24 6.08
C PHE A 194 17.11 -32.68 4.86
N HIS A 195 16.65 -31.43 4.95
CA HIS A 195 15.75 -30.82 3.98
C HIS A 195 16.21 -31.00 2.51
N LEU A 196 17.47 -30.71 2.20
CA LEU A 196 18.02 -30.90 0.85
C LEU A 196 17.98 -32.35 0.37
N SER A 197 18.37 -33.30 1.23
CA SER A 197 18.42 -34.72 0.86
C SER A 197 17.03 -35.35 0.76
N GLU A 198 16.04 -34.84 1.49
CA GLU A 198 14.64 -35.27 1.39
C GLU A 198 13.98 -34.83 0.07
N HIS A 199 14.34 -33.66 -0.44
CA HIS A 199 13.77 -33.12 -1.68
C HIS A 199 14.50 -33.60 -2.94
N ILE A 200 15.78 -33.94 -2.84
CA ILE A 200 16.65 -34.26 -3.99
C ILE A 200 17.04 -35.75 -4.02
N GLY A 201 17.30 -36.34 -2.87
CA GLY A 201 17.88 -37.68 -2.77
C GLY A 201 16.83 -38.79 -2.89
N SER A 202 17.22 -39.90 -3.53
CA SER A 202 16.38 -41.10 -3.62
C SER A 202 16.31 -41.91 -2.31
N HIS A 203 17.16 -41.63 -1.31
CA HIS A 203 17.36 -42.45 -0.11
C HIS A 203 17.44 -41.64 1.22
N TYR A 204 16.71 -40.53 1.30
CA TYR A 204 16.41 -39.67 2.48
C TYR A 204 17.58 -38.92 3.16
N TYR A 205 18.77 -39.50 3.32
CA TYR A 205 19.86 -38.89 4.12
C TYR A 205 21.03 -38.30 3.31
N SER A 206 21.19 -38.69 2.04
CA SER A 206 22.26 -38.20 1.17
C SER A 206 21.80 -38.21 -0.30
N ALA A 207 22.47 -37.40 -1.13
CA ALA A 207 22.25 -37.35 -2.58
C ALA A 207 23.58 -37.17 -3.34
N SER A 208 23.72 -37.76 -4.53
CA SER A 208 24.88 -37.51 -5.41
C SER A 208 24.69 -36.27 -6.28
N ILE A 209 25.81 -35.74 -6.78
CA ILE A 209 25.84 -34.64 -7.75
C ILE A 209 24.94 -34.95 -8.98
N ASP A 210 24.95 -36.20 -9.47
CA ASP A 210 24.06 -36.64 -10.57
C ASP A 210 22.56 -36.53 -10.23
N GLU A 211 22.18 -36.79 -8.97
CA GLU A 211 20.79 -36.65 -8.51
C GLU A 211 20.39 -35.16 -8.45
N TYR A 212 21.28 -34.29 -7.95
CA TYR A 212 21.10 -32.84 -8.02
C TYR A 212 20.93 -32.37 -9.47
N GLU A 213 21.77 -32.84 -10.39
CA GLU A 213 21.70 -32.44 -11.79
C GLU A 213 20.37 -32.87 -12.43
N LEU A 214 19.92 -34.10 -12.16
CA LEU A 214 18.66 -34.64 -12.70
C LEU A 214 17.44 -33.82 -12.25
N VAL A 215 17.37 -33.48 -10.95
CA VAL A 215 16.25 -32.73 -10.36
C VAL A 215 16.24 -31.27 -10.87
N LEU A 216 17.41 -30.63 -10.94
CA LEU A 216 17.53 -29.20 -11.28
C LEU A 216 17.53 -28.90 -12.79
N ARG A 217 17.56 -29.93 -13.66
CA ARG A 217 17.64 -29.76 -15.12
C ARG A 217 16.37 -29.21 -15.75
N HIS A 218 15.18 -29.53 -15.22
CA HIS A 218 13.92 -29.37 -15.96
C HIS A 218 13.09 -28.14 -15.56
N GLU A 219 12.98 -27.80 -14.28
CA GLU A 219 12.21 -26.66 -13.79
C GLU A 219 12.82 -26.11 -12.49
N ILE A 220 12.88 -24.78 -12.34
CA ILE A 220 13.21 -24.13 -11.06
C ILE A 220 11.91 -24.07 -10.25
N ARG A 221 11.65 -25.10 -9.44
CA ARG A 221 10.40 -25.18 -8.65
C ARG A 221 10.53 -24.60 -7.25
N ASP A 222 11.74 -24.61 -6.69
CA ASP A 222 11.96 -24.24 -5.30
C ASP A 222 13.26 -23.45 -5.14
N PHE A 223 13.13 -22.13 -5.11
CA PHE A 223 14.27 -21.25 -4.87
C PHE A 223 14.79 -21.35 -3.42
N VAL A 224 14.00 -21.91 -2.47
CA VAL A 224 14.44 -22.11 -1.08
C VAL A 224 15.57 -23.12 -1.05
N ILE A 225 15.38 -24.26 -1.76
CA ILE A 225 16.42 -25.27 -1.96
C ILE A 225 17.67 -24.64 -2.59
N ILE A 226 17.51 -23.83 -3.63
CA ILE A 226 18.65 -23.17 -4.29
C ILE A 226 19.37 -22.21 -3.33
N ASN A 227 18.61 -21.49 -2.49
CA ASN A 227 19.17 -20.56 -1.51
C ASN A 227 19.94 -21.28 -0.39
N GLU A 228 19.46 -22.44 0.07
CA GLU A 228 20.17 -23.33 1.00
C GLU A 228 21.49 -23.83 0.38
N MET A 229 21.44 -24.28 -0.88
CA MET A 229 22.63 -24.72 -1.62
C MET A 229 23.67 -23.60 -1.76
N LEU A 230 23.23 -22.38 -2.07
CA LEU A 230 24.09 -21.20 -2.16
C LEU A 230 24.71 -20.78 -0.82
N SER A 231 24.14 -21.24 0.29
CA SER A 231 24.60 -20.97 1.65
C SER A 231 25.43 -22.11 2.23
N ALA A 232 25.63 -23.19 1.47
CA ALA A 232 26.27 -24.41 1.93
C ALA A 232 27.73 -24.19 2.33
N ALA A 233 28.10 -24.67 3.52
CA ALA A 233 29.44 -24.60 4.06
C ALA A 233 29.88 -25.98 4.56
N ILE A 234 31.14 -26.37 4.29
CA ILE A 234 31.67 -27.65 4.77
C ILE A 234 31.63 -27.69 6.31
N ILE A 235 31.01 -28.75 6.86
CA ILE A 235 31.17 -29.16 8.26
C ILE A 235 32.32 -30.16 8.34
N ILE A 236 32.27 -31.24 7.54
CA ILE A 236 33.30 -32.27 7.48
C ILE A 236 33.21 -33.08 6.18
N GLY A 237 34.33 -33.64 5.71
CA GLY A 237 34.39 -34.59 4.60
C GLY A 237 35.32 -34.14 3.48
N SER A 238 35.06 -34.60 2.25
CA SER A 238 35.91 -34.34 1.09
C SER A 238 35.72 -32.95 0.51
N GLU A 239 36.77 -32.12 0.58
CA GLU A 239 36.83 -30.84 -0.13
C GLU A 239 36.75 -31.02 -1.65
N LYS A 240 37.26 -32.14 -2.16
CA LYS A 240 37.22 -32.45 -3.60
C LYS A 240 35.79 -32.64 -4.10
N ILE A 241 34.95 -33.38 -3.36
CA ILE A 241 33.53 -33.52 -3.70
C ILE A 241 32.84 -32.17 -3.62
N PHE A 242 33.13 -31.37 -2.60
CA PHE A 242 32.54 -30.05 -2.46
C PHE A 242 32.90 -29.13 -3.63
N GLN A 243 34.17 -29.09 -4.04
CA GLN A 243 34.61 -28.31 -5.21
C GLN A 243 33.93 -28.78 -6.50
N GLN A 244 33.73 -30.10 -6.67
CA GLN A 244 33.00 -30.64 -7.80
C GLN A 244 31.53 -30.20 -7.76
N TYR A 245 30.88 -30.29 -6.59
CA TYR A 245 29.51 -29.83 -6.38
C TYR A 245 29.36 -28.32 -6.63
N GLU A 246 30.30 -27.50 -6.16
CA GLU A 246 30.30 -26.06 -6.40
C GLU A 246 30.33 -25.76 -7.90
N LYS A 247 31.26 -26.40 -8.61
CA LYS A 247 31.46 -26.20 -10.05
C LYS A 247 30.27 -26.69 -10.88
N GLU A 248 29.75 -27.88 -10.60
CA GLU A 248 28.73 -28.51 -11.43
C GLU A 248 27.33 -27.99 -11.09
N ILE A 249 27.05 -27.74 -9.81
CA ILE A 249 25.70 -27.43 -9.34
C ILE A 249 25.54 -25.96 -8.92
N ILE A 250 26.41 -25.41 -8.07
CA ILE A 250 26.22 -24.07 -7.51
C ILE A 250 26.53 -22.97 -8.53
N ASP A 251 27.58 -23.14 -9.34
CA ASP A 251 28.13 -22.07 -10.19
C ASP A 251 27.14 -21.56 -11.26
N ARG A 252 26.17 -22.39 -11.69
CA ARG A 252 25.13 -22.01 -12.67
C ARG A 252 24.18 -20.90 -12.18
N TYR A 253 24.13 -20.65 -10.86
CA TYR A 253 23.27 -19.62 -10.27
C TYR A 253 23.99 -18.29 -10.07
N PHE A 254 25.30 -18.24 -10.33
CA PHE A 254 26.08 -17.01 -10.36
C PHE A 254 26.01 -16.36 -11.75
N TYR A 255 26.24 -15.04 -11.80
CA TYR A 255 26.25 -14.32 -13.06
C TYR A 255 27.51 -14.62 -13.88
N HIS A 256 27.31 -14.96 -15.17
CA HIS A 256 28.36 -15.20 -16.16
C HIS A 256 28.17 -14.26 -17.35
N PRO A 257 29.01 -13.22 -17.54
CA PRO A 257 28.81 -12.20 -18.58
C PRO A 257 28.60 -12.74 -20.00
N ASP A 258 29.34 -13.79 -20.37
CA ASP A 258 29.29 -14.41 -21.70
C ASP A 258 28.61 -15.80 -21.68
N GLY A 259 27.91 -16.14 -20.60
CA GLY A 259 27.33 -17.48 -20.36
C GLY A 259 25.80 -17.55 -20.46
N ASP A 260 25.26 -18.78 -20.39
CA ASP A 260 23.81 -19.01 -20.26
C ASP A 260 23.36 -18.71 -18.82
N ASN A 261 22.79 -17.52 -18.62
CA ASN A 261 22.31 -17.05 -17.32
C ASN A 261 20.88 -17.48 -16.97
N LYS A 262 20.24 -18.41 -17.70
CA LYS A 262 18.83 -18.76 -17.43
C LYS A 262 18.59 -19.25 -16.00
N TYR A 263 19.53 -20.00 -15.41
CA TYR A 263 19.42 -20.50 -14.04
C TYR A 263 19.61 -19.38 -13.01
N HIS A 264 20.57 -18.49 -13.25
CA HIS A 264 20.77 -17.27 -12.48
C HIS A 264 19.52 -16.36 -12.53
N GLU A 265 18.97 -16.10 -13.72
CA GLU A 265 17.72 -15.36 -13.90
C GLU A 265 16.58 -16.01 -13.10
N GLY A 266 16.40 -17.32 -13.22
CA GLY A 266 15.29 -18.00 -12.56
C GLY A 266 15.39 -18.02 -11.04
N TYR A 267 16.60 -18.14 -10.50
CA TYR A 267 16.85 -17.96 -9.07
C TYR A 267 16.49 -16.54 -8.61
N LEU A 268 16.98 -15.51 -9.32
CA LEU A 268 16.67 -14.12 -9.01
C LEU A 268 15.17 -13.85 -9.07
N ARG A 269 14.47 -14.29 -10.12
CA ARG A 269 13.01 -14.11 -10.21
C ARG A 269 12.28 -14.73 -9.01
N GLY A 270 12.63 -15.96 -8.62
CA GLY A 270 12.01 -16.62 -7.47
C GLY A 270 12.22 -15.88 -6.15
N ILE A 271 13.48 -15.56 -5.83
CA ILE A 271 13.82 -14.93 -4.55
C ILE A 271 13.27 -13.48 -4.43
N LEU A 272 13.26 -12.73 -5.54
CA LEU A 272 12.65 -11.39 -5.56
C LEU A 272 11.13 -11.44 -5.46
N GLY A 273 10.49 -12.47 -6.05
CA GLY A 273 9.06 -12.71 -5.92
C GLY A 273 8.66 -12.95 -4.46
N GLU A 274 9.44 -13.75 -3.74
CA GLU A 274 9.26 -13.98 -2.30
C GLU A 274 9.44 -12.70 -1.49
N VAL A 275 10.53 -11.95 -1.70
CA VAL A 275 10.78 -10.67 -1.01
C VAL A 275 9.59 -9.72 -1.22
N SER A 276 9.10 -9.62 -2.45
CA SER A 276 7.94 -8.77 -2.77
C SER A 276 6.67 -9.22 -2.04
N SER A 277 6.45 -10.54 -1.91
CA SER A 277 5.32 -11.13 -1.18
C SER A 277 5.40 -10.84 0.33
N LEU A 278 6.58 -10.97 0.94
CA LEU A 278 6.80 -10.66 2.36
C LEU A 278 6.58 -9.16 2.65
N LEU A 279 7.14 -8.28 1.82
CA LEU A 279 6.94 -6.82 1.95
C LEU A 279 5.49 -6.39 1.75
N ALA A 280 4.68 -7.20 1.07
CA ALA A 280 3.26 -6.93 0.87
C ALA A 280 2.39 -7.22 2.10
N ARG A 281 2.90 -7.99 3.07
CA ARG A 281 2.17 -8.29 4.31
C ARG A 281 2.08 -7.05 5.21
N PRO A 282 0.95 -6.83 5.91
CA PRO A 282 0.88 -5.85 6.99
C PRO A 282 1.81 -6.27 8.14
N ILE A 283 2.28 -5.30 8.92
CA ILE A 283 3.09 -5.56 10.12
C ILE A 283 2.12 -5.86 11.26
N SER A 284 2.33 -6.94 12.01
CA SER A 284 1.48 -7.23 13.17
C SER A 284 1.79 -6.31 14.34
N THR A 285 0.73 -5.98 15.09
CA THR A 285 0.79 -5.22 16.34
C THR A 285 0.59 -6.10 17.57
N THR A 286 0.25 -7.37 17.37
CA THR A 286 -0.09 -8.34 18.44
C THR A 286 0.97 -9.42 18.61
N HIS A 287 1.83 -9.61 17.61
CA HIS A 287 2.97 -10.53 17.66
C HIS A 287 4.16 -9.96 16.86
N ILE A 288 5.34 -10.53 17.09
CA ILE A 288 6.54 -10.30 16.28
C ILE A 288 7.01 -11.62 15.67
N ASN A 289 7.58 -11.58 14.46
CA ASN A 289 8.17 -12.74 13.81
C ASN A 289 9.57 -12.42 13.27
N PHE A 290 10.62 -12.88 13.94
CA PHE A 290 12.01 -12.54 13.59
C PHE A 290 12.35 -12.93 12.14
N LYS A 291 11.83 -14.07 11.69
CA LYS A 291 12.11 -14.64 10.37
C LYS A 291 11.39 -13.89 9.27
N GLU A 292 10.06 -13.77 9.37
CA GLU A 292 9.21 -13.22 8.31
C GLU A 292 9.24 -11.69 8.25
N ASP A 293 9.36 -11.00 9.38
CA ASP A 293 9.33 -9.53 9.40
C ASP A 293 10.60 -8.90 8.80
N ALA A 294 11.75 -9.59 8.92
CA ALA A 294 13.04 -9.02 8.56
C ALA A 294 14.05 -10.04 8.02
N LEU A 295 14.44 -11.06 8.79
CA LEU A 295 15.63 -11.87 8.48
C LEU A 295 15.55 -12.56 7.12
N ARG A 296 14.39 -13.09 6.75
CA ARG A 296 14.17 -13.73 5.44
C ARG A 296 14.33 -12.72 4.31
N VAL A 297 13.75 -11.52 4.44
CA VAL A 297 13.90 -10.44 3.45
C VAL A 297 15.37 -10.01 3.30
N ILE A 298 16.05 -9.79 4.42
CA ILE A 298 17.46 -9.36 4.43
C ILE A 298 18.35 -10.42 3.77
N LYS A 299 18.28 -11.67 4.24
CA LYS A 299 19.10 -12.79 3.74
C LYS A 299 18.82 -13.06 2.26
N SER A 300 17.56 -12.99 1.84
CA SER A 300 17.18 -13.15 0.43
C SER A 300 17.80 -12.09 -0.48
N ILE A 301 17.82 -10.83 -0.05
CA ILE A 301 18.45 -9.74 -0.82
C ILE A 301 19.98 -9.88 -0.85
N ILE A 302 20.61 -10.21 0.27
CA ILE A 302 22.07 -10.47 0.33
C ILE A 302 22.43 -11.62 -0.61
N SER A 303 21.63 -12.69 -0.63
CA SER A 303 21.85 -13.85 -1.50
C SER A 303 21.59 -13.56 -2.99
N ALA A 304 20.64 -12.68 -3.31
CA ALA A 304 20.51 -12.18 -4.67
C ALA A 304 21.75 -11.36 -5.09
N ARG A 305 22.26 -10.48 -4.23
CA ARG A 305 23.43 -9.64 -4.54
C ARG A 305 24.73 -10.45 -4.63
N LYS A 306 24.95 -11.44 -3.76
CA LYS A 306 26.16 -12.27 -3.81
C LYS A 306 26.29 -12.99 -5.16
N THR A 307 25.18 -13.44 -5.75
CA THR A 307 25.19 -14.17 -7.02
C THR A 307 25.49 -13.26 -8.21
N ILE A 308 25.05 -12.00 -8.15
CA ILE A 308 25.36 -10.96 -9.16
C ILE A 308 26.85 -10.58 -9.11
N PHE A 309 27.41 -10.37 -7.92
CA PHE A 309 28.81 -9.92 -7.74
C PHE A 309 29.83 -11.06 -7.59
N ASN A 310 29.41 -12.29 -7.86
CA ASN A 310 30.22 -13.49 -7.76
C ASN A 310 30.98 -13.63 -6.42
N ILE A 311 30.25 -13.46 -5.31
CA ILE A 311 30.75 -13.58 -3.94
C ILE A 311 30.48 -14.99 -3.43
N LYS A 312 31.54 -15.78 -3.24
CA LYS A 312 31.46 -17.18 -2.79
C LYS A 312 31.37 -17.32 -1.25
N LYS A 313 31.47 -16.21 -0.50
CA LYS A 313 31.27 -16.21 0.96
C LYS A 313 29.86 -16.68 1.31
N VAL A 314 29.71 -17.31 2.48
CA VAL A 314 28.44 -17.90 2.95
C VAL A 314 27.85 -17.18 4.15
N ASN A 315 28.68 -16.49 4.94
CA ASN A 315 28.22 -15.71 6.08
C ASN A 315 27.62 -14.39 5.63
N ALA A 316 26.44 -14.03 6.15
CA ALA A 316 25.75 -12.80 5.74
C ALA A 316 26.56 -11.52 6.00
N TRP A 317 27.28 -11.41 7.12
CA TRP A 317 28.14 -10.27 7.41
C TRP A 317 29.35 -10.22 6.46
N ASP A 318 30.03 -11.34 6.24
CA ASP A 318 31.16 -11.41 5.30
C ASP A 318 30.73 -11.05 3.86
N ILE A 319 29.54 -11.51 3.44
CA ILE A 319 28.98 -11.17 2.13
C ILE A 319 28.70 -9.66 2.05
N ILE A 320 28.07 -9.08 3.08
CA ILE A 320 27.80 -7.64 3.14
C ILE A 320 29.12 -6.85 3.07
N ASP A 321 30.14 -7.25 3.82
CA ASP A 321 31.42 -6.54 3.83
C ASP A 321 32.12 -6.62 2.46
N GLU A 322 32.02 -7.76 1.76
CA GLU A 322 32.51 -7.87 0.38
C GLU A 322 31.65 -7.08 -0.62
N LEU A 323 30.33 -7.01 -0.43
CA LEU A 323 29.41 -6.19 -1.25
C LEU A 323 29.70 -4.70 -1.10
N LYS A 324 29.97 -4.20 0.11
CA LYS A 324 30.37 -2.80 0.34
C LYS A 324 31.62 -2.41 -0.46
N ASN A 325 32.53 -3.36 -0.67
CA ASN A 325 33.76 -3.15 -1.43
C ASN A 325 33.54 -3.25 -2.95
N LYS A 326 32.76 -4.23 -3.41
CA LYS A 326 32.51 -4.48 -4.84
C LYS A 326 31.46 -3.57 -5.46
N ASP A 327 30.50 -3.11 -4.66
CA ASP A 327 29.34 -2.36 -5.09
C ASP A 327 29.17 -1.06 -4.28
N THR A 328 30.13 -0.16 -4.48
CA THR A 328 30.26 1.08 -3.71
C THR A 328 29.05 2.02 -3.86
N LYS A 329 28.27 1.90 -4.95
CA LYS A 329 27.06 2.70 -5.16
C LYS A 329 25.95 2.43 -4.14
N MET A 330 25.92 1.23 -3.54
CA MET A 330 24.90 0.82 -2.56
C MET A 330 25.48 0.71 -1.13
N TYR A 331 26.61 1.38 -0.87
CA TYR A 331 27.33 1.28 0.40
C TYR A 331 26.45 1.66 1.61
N HIS A 332 25.63 2.71 1.48
CA HIS A 332 24.75 3.18 2.55
C HIS A 332 23.64 2.17 2.85
N GLU A 333 23.05 1.59 1.81
CA GLU A 333 22.03 0.57 1.88
C GLU A 333 22.56 -0.70 2.55
N TYR A 334 23.77 -1.15 2.18
CA TYR A 334 24.41 -2.31 2.82
C TYR A 334 24.75 -2.06 4.28
N ASN A 335 25.23 -0.86 4.63
CA ASN A 335 25.46 -0.50 6.04
C ASN A 335 24.18 -0.53 6.86
N ALA A 336 23.09 0.01 6.33
CA ALA A 336 21.82 -0.01 7.03
C ALA A 336 21.23 -1.43 7.12
N LEU A 337 21.41 -2.25 6.07
CA LEU A 337 21.04 -3.66 6.07
C LEU A 337 21.82 -4.47 7.12
N GLU A 338 23.11 -4.21 7.27
CA GLU A 338 23.97 -4.82 8.29
C GLU A 338 23.51 -4.50 9.70
N LYS A 339 23.16 -3.23 9.96
CA LYS A 339 22.67 -2.77 11.26
C LYS A 339 21.39 -3.52 11.63
N SER A 340 20.43 -3.58 10.71
CA SER A 340 19.19 -4.33 10.92
C SER A 340 19.45 -5.83 11.08
N LEU A 341 20.28 -6.45 10.23
CA LEU A 341 20.65 -7.86 10.35
C LEU A 341 21.21 -8.17 11.74
N SER A 342 22.16 -7.37 12.21
CA SER A 342 22.83 -7.57 13.49
C SER A 342 21.84 -7.42 14.66
N PHE A 343 20.91 -6.47 14.58
CA PHE A 343 19.85 -6.28 15.57
C PHE A 343 18.88 -7.48 15.63
N PHE A 344 18.36 -7.94 14.49
CA PHE A 344 17.41 -9.06 14.49
C PHE A 344 18.07 -10.38 14.89
N GLU A 345 19.29 -10.64 14.43
CA GLU A 345 20.04 -11.86 14.78
C GLU A 345 20.34 -11.92 16.28
N ILE A 346 20.82 -10.83 16.90
CA ILE A 346 21.12 -10.85 18.34
C ILE A 346 19.83 -10.96 19.18
N PHE A 347 18.76 -10.28 18.77
CA PHE A 347 17.50 -10.35 19.51
C PHE A 347 16.92 -11.77 19.42
N ARG A 348 16.82 -12.34 18.22
CA ARG A 348 16.41 -13.74 18.01
C ARG A 348 17.26 -14.70 18.83
N TYR A 349 18.59 -14.59 18.75
CA TYR A 349 19.51 -15.49 19.45
C TYR A 349 19.36 -15.44 20.97
N VAL A 350 19.32 -14.24 21.57
CA VAL A 350 19.19 -14.11 23.04
C VAL A 350 17.79 -14.52 23.50
N TYR A 351 16.76 -14.27 22.69
CA TYR A 351 15.41 -14.76 22.96
C TYR A 351 15.36 -16.29 22.97
N GLN A 352 15.89 -16.93 21.93
CA GLN A 352 15.99 -18.39 21.84
C GLN A 352 16.77 -18.97 23.02
N LEU A 353 17.88 -18.36 23.41
CA LEU A 353 18.70 -18.82 24.54
C LEU A 353 17.95 -18.75 25.88
N PHE A 354 17.12 -17.73 26.11
CA PHE A 354 16.52 -17.44 27.41
C PHE A 354 15.08 -17.92 27.58
N VAL A 355 14.34 -18.07 26.48
CA VAL A 355 12.89 -18.19 26.50
C VAL A 355 12.45 -19.47 25.80
N ALA A 356 12.39 -19.44 24.47
CA ALA A 356 11.87 -20.52 23.64
C ALA A 356 12.44 -20.45 22.22
N GLN A 357 12.49 -21.60 21.58
CA GLN A 357 12.96 -21.82 20.21
C GLN A 357 11.89 -21.46 19.15
N ASP A 358 11.04 -20.48 19.47
CA ASP A 358 9.93 -20.06 18.61
C ASP A 358 10.34 -18.84 17.76
N GLU A 359 9.93 -18.84 16.49
CA GLU A 359 10.16 -17.71 15.58
C GLU A 359 9.13 -16.59 15.75
N GLU A 360 7.96 -16.93 16.31
CA GLU A 360 6.84 -16.03 16.54
C GLU A 360 6.64 -15.80 18.04
N VAL A 361 6.50 -14.54 18.45
CA VAL A 361 6.31 -14.14 19.84
C VAL A 361 5.05 -13.30 19.97
N ILE A 362 4.03 -13.85 20.61
CA ILE A 362 2.78 -13.15 20.93
C ILE A 362 3.05 -12.12 22.03
N LEU A 363 2.66 -10.85 21.81
CA LEU A 363 2.92 -9.71 22.69
C LEU A 363 1.93 -9.62 23.85
N GLU A 364 1.87 -10.66 24.68
CA GLU A 364 1.10 -10.68 25.93
C GLU A 364 2.00 -10.42 27.16
N ASP A 365 1.38 -10.15 28.33
CA ASP A 365 2.08 -9.83 29.58
C ASP A 365 3.20 -10.83 29.97
N ALA A 366 2.97 -12.12 29.75
CA ALA A 366 3.97 -13.15 30.03
C ALA A 366 5.19 -13.02 29.10
N SER A 367 4.96 -12.82 27.81
CA SER A 367 6.01 -12.61 26.81
C SER A 367 6.75 -11.29 27.02
N LEU A 368 6.06 -10.22 27.45
CA LEU A 368 6.71 -8.94 27.75
C LEU A 368 7.73 -9.05 28.90
N LYS A 369 7.47 -9.89 29.91
CA LYS A 369 8.45 -10.19 30.96
C LYS A 369 9.68 -10.92 30.41
N ASN A 370 9.47 -11.85 29.48
CA ASN A 370 10.55 -12.57 28.80
C ASN A 370 11.37 -11.62 27.92
N ILE A 371 10.70 -10.77 27.12
CA ILE A 371 11.33 -9.74 26.30
C ILE A 371 12.11 -8.75 27.18
N ARG A 372 11.60 -8.35 28.35
CA ARG A 372 12.33 -7.49 29.28
C ARG A 372 13.66 -8.08 29.72
N ARG A 373 13.67 -9.38 29.98
CA ARG A 373 14.88 -10.10 30.37
C ARG A 373 15.90 -10.13 29.23
N VAL A 374 15.43 -10.33 28.00
CA VAL A 374 16.26 -10.24 26.79
C VAL A 374 16.79 -8.81 26.61
N ALA A 375 15.92 -7.81 26.69
CA ALA A 375 16.26 -6.40 26.56
C ALA A 375 17.38 -5.97 27.52
N ARG A 376 17.31 -6.40 28.79
CA ARG A 376 18.36 -6.13 29.78
C ARG A 376 19.70 -6.77 29.44
N ALA A 377 19.71 -7.97 28.86
CA ALA A 377 20.95 -8.60 28.40
C ALA A 377 21.54 -7.90 27.17
N LEU A 378 20.69 -7.24 26.36
CA LEU A 378 21.07 -6.37 25.25
C LEU A 378 21.38 -4.93 25.71
N GLY A 379 21.53 -4.69 27.02
CA GLY A 379 21.89 -3.38 27.58
C GLY A 379 20.75 -2.35 27.62
N TYR A 380 19.50 -2.72 27.34
CA TYR A 380 18.36 -1.82 27.52
C TYR A 380 17.99 -1.72 29.00
N SER A 381 17.75 -0.49 29.43
CA SER A 381 17.32 -0.16 30.79
C SER A 381 15.98 0.59 30.77
N ASP A 382 15.35 0.66 31.93
CA ASP A 382 14.15 1.46 32.11
C ASP A 382 14.56 2.95 32.15
N ILE A 383 13.97 3.79 31.30
CA ILE A 383 14.24 5.24 31.25
C ILE A 383 12.93 5.99 31.51
N GLY A 384 12.83 6.62 32.68
CA GLY A 384 11.62 7.31 33.09
C GLY A 384 10.43 6.34 33.21
N LYS A 385 9.38 6.57 32.41
CA LYS A 385 8.18 5.69 32.37
C LYS A 385 8.30 4.55 31.36
N CYS A 386 9.25 4.63 30.42
CA CYS A 386 9.41 3.64 29.37
C CYS A 386 10.29 2.50 29.86
N ARG A 387 9.78 1.27 29.77
CA ARG A 387 10.45 0.07 30.24
C ARG A 387 11.42 -0.47 29.19
N ALA A 388 12.39 -1.25 29.63
CA ALA A 388 13.41 -1.82 28.74
C ALA A 388 12.82 -2.63 27.58
N GLU A 389 11.76 -3.41 27.82
CA GLU A 389 11.05 -4.18 26.80
C GLU A 389 10.39 -3.28 25.73
N GLU A 390 9.86 -2.12 26.14
CA GLU A 390 9.20 -1.17 25.23
C GLU A 390 10.24 -0.52 24.31
N HIS A 391 11.41 -0.13 24.84
CA HIS A 391 12.52 0.38 24.02
C HIS A 391 12.98 -0.62 22.96
N LEU A 392 13.12 -1.90 23.34
CA LEU A 392 13.54 -2.93 22.41
C LEU A 392 12.51 -3.13 21.29
N LEU A 393 11.22 -3.12 21.62
CA LEU A 393 10.13 -3.24 20.64
C LEU A 393 10.03 -2.01 19.73
N VAL A 394 10.26 -0.80 20.23
CA VAL A 394 10.34 0.39 19.38
C VAL A 394 11.46 0.24 18.34
N HIS A 395 12.68 -0.12 18.79
CA HIS A 395 13.80 -0.35 17.87
C HIS A 395 13.52 -1.49 16.89
N TYR A 396 12.79 -2.53 17.31
CA TYR A 396 12.34 -3.62 16.43
C TYR A 396 11.51 -3.09 15.26
N TYR A 397 10.47 -2.30 15.53
CA TYR A 397 9.62 -1.73 14.48
C TYR A 397 10.35 -0.67 13.63
N GLU A 398 11.25 0.12 14.22
CA GLU A 398 12.12 1.04 13.48
C GLU A 398 13.03 0.29 12.49
N HIS A 399 13.63 -0.82 12.90
CA HIS A 399 14.45 -1.65 12.01
C HIS A 399 13.61 -2.30 10.89
N ILE A 400 12.37 -2.74 11.16
CA ILE A 400 11.44 -3.19 10.09
C ILE A 400 11.18 -2.07 9.09
N GLN A 401 10.87 -0.86 9.58
CA GLN A 401 10.58 0.27 8.70
C GLN A 401 11.81 0.65 7.86
N ASN A 402 13.01 0.62 8.45
CA ASN A 402 14.27 0.82 7.74
C ASN A 402 14.43 -0.19 6.60
N ILE A 403 14.19 -1.49 6.86
CA ILE A 403 14.22 -2.53 5.81
C ILE A 403 13.21 -2.22 4.71
N ARG A 404 11.95 -1.94 5.07
CA ARG A 404 10.88 -1.63 4.09
C ARG A 404 11.18 -0.40 3.24
N ASN A 405 12.00 0.53 3.73
CA ASN A 405 12.47 1.71 3.01
C ASN A 405 13.68 1.43 2.10
N ILE A 406 14.64 0.61 2.56
CA ILE A 406 15.91 0.36 1.85
C ILE A 406 15.77 -0.70 0.76
N ILE A 407 15.03 -1.77 1.02
CA ILE A 407 14.90 -2.89 0.09
C ILE A 407 14.39 -2.47 -1.29
N PRO A 408 13.44 -1.53 -1.46
CA PRO A 408 13.05 -1.03 -2.78
C PRO A 408 14.21 -0.52 -3.65
N PHE A 409 15.24 0.12 -3.07
CA PHE A 409 16.40 0.58 -3.82
C PHE A 409 17.26 -0.59 -4.32
N LEU A 410 17.52 -1.58 -3.45
CA LEU A 410 18.24 -2.80 -3.81
C LEU A 410 17.48 -3.65 -4.83
N LEU A 411 16.14 -3.75 -4.70
CA LEU A 411 15.26 -4.41 -5.66
C LEU A 411 15.33 -3.74 -7.04
N HIS A 412 15.34 -2.40 -7.08
CA HIS A 412 15.46 -1.67 -8.33
C HIS A 412 16.80 -1.95 -9.02
N ASP A 413 17.90 -2.01 -8.29
CA ASP A 413 19.21 -2.32 -8.87
C ASP A 413 19.28 -3.76 -9.42
N ILE A 414 18.71 -4.73 -8.69
CA ILE A 414 18.61 -6.11 -9.17
C ILE A 414 17.68 -6.20 -10.39
N LYS A 415 16.60 -5.41 -10.43
CA LYS A 415 15.71 -5.31 -11.59
C LYS A 415 16.48 -4.88 -12.83
N VAL A 416 17.32 -3.85 -12.74
CA VAL A 416 18.18 -3.40 -13.87
C VAL A 416 19.12 -4.52 -14.33
N HIS A 417 19.65 -5.32 -13.40
CA HIS A 417 20.44 -6.50 -13.76
C HIS A 417 19.61 -7.53 -14.53
N LEU A 418 18.39 -7.85 -14.07
CA LEU A 418 17.46 -8.75 -14.77
C LEU A 418 17.14 -8.26 -16.18
N GLU A 419 16.91 -6.96 -16.36
CA GLU A 419 16.68 -6.32 -17.67
C GLU A 419 17.88 -6.53 -18.63
N SER A 420 19.10 -6.71 -18.13
CA SER A 420 20.29 -6.94 -18.95
C SER A 420 20.54 -8.41 -19.33
N ILE A 421 20.04 -9.36 -18.53
CA ILE A 421 20.34 -10.80 -18.70
C ILE A 421 19.13 -11.65 -19.13
N SER A 422 17.93 -11.08 -19.05
CA SER A 422 16.69 -11.84 -19.16
C SER A 422 16.51 -12.49 -20.53
N ILE A 423 16.17 -13.79 -20.54
CA ILE A 423 15.92 -14.52 -21.79
C ILE A 423 14.68 -14.00 -22.54
N PHE A 424 13.86 -13.15 -21.92
CA PHE A 424 12.67 -12.56 -22.52
C PHE A 424 12.99 -11.29 -23.31
N VAL A 425 14.04 -10.55 -22.95
CA VAL A 425 14.38 -9.25 -23.57
C VAL A 425 14.50 -9.31 -25.09
N PRO A 426 15.20 -10.31 -25.69
CA PRO A 426 15.31 -10.41 -27.15
C PRO A 426 13.97 -10.60 -27.88
N MET A 427 12.90 -10.96 -27.16
CA MET A 427 11.56 -11.12 -27.76
C MET A 427 10.89 -9.78 -28.03
N PHE A 428 11.27 -8.73 -27.30
CA PHE A 428 10.67 -7.41 -27.40
C PHE A 428 11.36 -6.53 -28.45
N ASP A 429 12.50 -6.97 -28.99
CA ASP A 429 13.17 -6.32 -30.11
C ASP A 429 12.30 -6.28 -31.36
N SER A 430 12.36 -5.15 -32.08
CA SER A 430 11.63 -4.92 -33.34
C SER A 430 11.96 -5.96 -34.42
N GLY A 431 13.16 -6.55 -34.39
CA GLY A 431 13.63 -7.58 -35.31
C GLY A 431 13.26 -9.02 -34.95
N TYR A 432 12.66 -9.28 -33.78
CA TYR A 432 12.27 -10.63 -33.37
C TYR A 432 11.25 -11.22 -34.35
N LYS A 433 11.45 -12.45 -34.83
CA LYS A 433 10.56 -13.09 -35.83
C LYS A 433 9.52 -14.04 -35.24
N GLY A 434 9.61 -14.35 -33.95
CA GLY A 434 8.69 -15.26 -33.27
C GLY A 434 7.39 -14.58 -32.83
N ASN A 435 6.44 -15.40 -32.39
CA ASN A 435 5.17 -14.95 -31.84
C ASN A 435 5.32 -14.74 -30.33
N ILE A 436 5.31 -13.49 -29.88
CA ILE A 436 5.65 -13.17 -28.49
C ILE A 436 4.63 -13.73 -27.51
N ALA A 437 3.35 -13.82 -27.89
CA ALA A 437 2.29 -14.36 -27.05
C ALA A 437 2.43 -15.86 -26.78
N GLN A 438 2.90 -16.65 -27.76
CA GLN A 438 3.16 -18.08 -27.57
C GLN A 438 4.53 -18.34 -26.95
N ASP A 439 5.56 -17.65 -27.43
CA ASP A 439 6.94 -17.87 -27.01
C ASP A 439 7.15 -17.49 -25.54
N PHE A 440 6.46 -16.44 -25.07
CA PHE A 440 6.52 -16.02 -23.68
C PHE A 440 6.03 -17.16 -22.78
N LEU A 441 4.86 -17.73 -23.07
CA LEU A 441 4.32 -18.87 -22.31
C LEU A 441 5.19 -20.12 -22.39
N ARG A 442 5.88 -20.34 -23.51
CA ARG A 442 6.80 -21.47 -23.65
C ARG A 442 8.00 -21.32 -22.71
N LYS A 443 8.63 -20.14 -22.68
CA LYS A 443 9.75 -19.83 -21.79
C LYS A 443 9.32 -19.74 -20.32
N PHE A 444 8.15 -19.18 -20.05
CA PHE A 444 7.55 -19.06 -18.72
C PHE A 444 7.46 -20.39 -17.96
N LYS A 445 7.32 -21.54 -18.66
CA LYS A 445 7.28 -22.86 -18.01
C LYS A 445 8.50 -23.17 -17.14
N PHE A 446 9.66 -22.62 -17.48
CA PHE A 446 10.89 -22.79 -16.71
C PHE A 446 10.90 -22.02 -15.37
N PHE A 447 10.13 -20.92 -15.29
CA PHE A 447 10.12 -19.95 -14.17
C PHE A 447 8.85 -20.01 -13.30
N ARG A 448 8.18 -21.17 -13.28
CA ARG A 448 6.93 -21.35 -12.54
C ARG A 448 7.13 -21.16 -11.03
N GLY A 449 6.18 -20.46 -10.38
CA GLY A 449 6.22 -20.18 -8.94
C GLY A 449 5.99 -18.70 -8.67
N THR A 450 6.09 -18.31 -7.39
CA THR A 450 6.12 -16.90 -6.99
C THR A 450 7.40 -16.28 -7.54
N SER A 451 7.27 -15.45 -8.56
CA SER A 451 8.39 -14.95 -9.36
C SER A 451 8.23 -13.46 -9.62
N PHE A 452 9.34 -12.73 -9.69
CA PHE A 452 9.36 -11.32 -10.02
C PHE A 452 9.32 -11.12 -11.54
N TRP A 453 8.41 -10.24 -11.98
CA TRP A 453 8.13 -9.99 -13.41
C TRP A 453 8.00 -8.50 -13.75
N ASP A 454 8.33 -7.62 -12.81
CA ASP A 454 8.12 -6.18 -13.01
C ASP A 454 9.00 -5.59 -14.11
N ASP A 455 10.18 -6.16 -14.36
CA ASP A 455 11.02 -5.87 -15.52
C ASP A 455 10.26 -6.08 -16.83
N ILE A 456 9.68 -7.27 -17.02
CA ILE A 456 8.99 -7.62 -18.26
C ILE A 456 7.63 -6.91 -18.38
N LEU A 457 6.91 -6.74 -17.28
CA LEU A 457 5.62 -6.04 -17.29
C LEU A 457 5.78 -4.55 -17.59
N ASP A 458 6.92 -3.95 -17.25
CA ASP A 458 7.17 -2.56 -17.59
C ASP A 458 7.37 -2.36 -19.10
N ASP A 459 7.93 -3.34 -19.83
CA ASP A 459 8.05 -3.30 -21.30
C ASP A 459 6.67 -3.24 -22.01
N PHE A 460 5.66 -3.92 -21.45
CA PHE A 460 4.29 -3.88 -21.98
C PHE A 460 3.60 -2.52 -21.84
N LYS A 461 4.21 -1.56 -21.12
CA LYS A 461 3.74 -0.17 -21.11
C LYS A 461 4.04 0.55 -22.43
N ASP A 462 5.00 0.06 -23.24
CA ASP A 462 5.20 0.54 -24.61
C ASP A 462 4.04 0.05 -25.50
N GLU A 463 3.34 1.01 -26.11
CA GLU A 463 2.18 0.74 -26.93
C GLU A 463 2.51 -0.11 -28.18
N ASN A 464 3.74 -0.06 -28.70
CA ASN A 464 4.17 -0.86 -29.85
C ASN A 464 4.31 -2.34 -29.47
N ILE A 465 4.97 -2.62 -28.34
CA ILE A 465 5.13 -3.99 -27.82
C ILE A 465 3.76 -4.57 -27.47
N LEU A 466 2.91 -3.78 -26.82
CA LEU A 466 1.56 -4.19 -26.47
C LEU A 466 0.70 -4.51 -27.70
N LYS A 467 0.73 -3.63 -28.73
CA LYS A 467 0.02 -3.88 -30.01
C LYS A 467 0.53 -5.14 -30.68
N ARG A 468 1.84 -5.35 -30.72
CA ARG A 468 2.44 -6.56 -31.26
C ARG A 468 1.95 -7.80 -30.53
N PHE A 469 1.95 -7.79 -29.20
CA PHE A 469 1.45 -8.89 -28.38
C PHE A 469 0.00 -9.24 -28.70
N ILE A 470 -0.85 -8.22 -28.82
CA ILE A 470 -2.27 -8.39 -29.13
C ILE A 470 -2.44 -8.97 -30.54
N ASN A 471 -1.68 -8.48 -31.53
CA ASN A 471 -1.71 -9.00 -32.90
C ASN A 471 -1.26 -10.48 -32.96
N ASP A 472 -0.18 -10.81 -32.26
CA ASP A 472 0.35 -12.17 -32.14
C ASP A 472 -0.63 -13.12 -31.43
N LEU A 473 -1.34 -12.64 -30.42
CA LEU A 473 -2.37 -13.45 -29.75
C LEU A 473 -3.60 -13.65 -30.66
N ASN A 474 -3.97 -12.64 -31.43
CA ASN A 474 -5.11 -12.66 -32.34
C ASN A 474 -4.85 -13.41 -33.66
N SER A 475 -3.59 -13.66 -34.03
CA SER A 475 -3.25 -14.44 -35.23
C SER A 475 -3.61 -15.93 -35.09
N PHE A 476 -3.88 -16.41 -33.88
CA PHE A 476 -4.27 -17.79 -33.62
C PHE A 476 -5.77 -18.03 -33.79
N LYS A 477 -6.12 -19.23 -34.25
CA LYS A 477 -7.51 -19.73 -34.27
C LYS A 477 -8.14 -19.68 -32.86
N PRO A 478 -9.47 -19.53 -32.72
CA PRO A 478 -10.13 -19.38 -31.43
C PRO A 478 -9.80 -20.46 -30.40
N ASP A 479 -9.63 -21.72 -30.81
CA ASP A 479 -9.29 -22.82 -29.90
C ASP A 479 -7.88 -22.70 -29.32
N THR A 480 -6.91 -22.35 -30.16
CA THR A 480 -5.51 -22.15 -29.76
C THR A 480 -5.38 -20.89 -28.91
N ARG A 481 -6.04 -19.80 -29.30
CA ARG A 481 -6.10 -18.57 -28.50
C ARG A 481 -6.68 -18.84 -27.11
N ARG A 482 -7.76 -19.63 -27.00
CA ARG A 482 -8.33 -20.05 -25.71
C ARG A 482 -7.34 -20.85 -24.84
N LYS A 483 -6.53 -21.72 -25.45
CA LYS A 483 -5.47 -22.46 -24.75
C LYS A 483 -4.35 -21.54 -24.24
N LEU A 484 -3.93 -20.56 -25.04
CA LEU A 484 -2.92 -19.56 -24.65
C LEU A 484 -3.44 -18.67 -23.51
N ILE A 485 -4.67 -18.14 -23.64
CA ILE A 485 -5.34 -17.38 -22.58
C ILE A 485 -5.38 -18.16 -21.27
N LYS A 486 -5.75 -19.46 -21.32
CA LYS A 486 -5.70 -20.32 -20.13
C LYS A 486 -4.29 -20.41 -19.53
N GLY A 487 -3.26 -20.46 -20.38
CA GLY A 487 -1.85 -20.45 -19.96
C GLY A 487 -1.47 -19.19 -19.19
N TYR A 488 -1.87 -17.99 -19.66
CA TYR A 488 -1.63 -16.74 -18.94
C TYR A 488 -2.35 -16.66 -17.59
N MET A 489 -3.51 -17.32 -17.46
CA MET A 489 -4.25 -17.38 -16.19
C MET A 489 -3.63 -18.31 -15.15
N GLU A 490 -2.75 -19.23 -15.55
CA GLU A 490 -1.96 -20.02 -14.59
C GLU A 490 -1.04 -19.12 -13.76
N TRP A 491 -0.66 -17.93 -14.26
CA TRP A 491 0.13 -16.96 -13.53
C TRP A 491 -0.53 -16.51 -12.22
N GLY A 492 -1.84 -16.26 -12.24
CA GLY A 492 -2.59 -15.79 -11.07
C GLY A 492 -2.64 -16.78 -9.90
N LYS A 493 -2.37 -18.06 -10.14
CA LYS A 493 -2.28 -19.07 -9.07
C LYS A 493 -1.03 -18.88 -8.21
N TYR A 494 0.03 -18.32 -8.79
CA TYR A 494 1.33 -18.17 -8.13
C TYR A 494 1.64 -16.72 -7.77
N ASP A 495 1.19 -15.78 -8.60
CA ASP A 495 1.45 -14.35 -8.42
C ASP A 495 0.26 -13.50 -8.92
N ILE A 496 -0.61 -13.15 -7.98
CA ILE A 496 -1.79 -12.33 -8.26
C ILE A 496 -1.42 -10.87 -8.56
N TYR A 497 -0.31 -10.36 -8.01
CA TYR A 497 0.12 -8.98 -8.20
C TYR A 497 0.47 -8.75 -9.67
N SER A 498 1.35 -9.60 -10.22
CA SER A 498 1.78 -9.47 -11.61
C SER A 498 0.63 -9.66 -12.59
N LEU A 499 -0.32 -10.56 -12.30
CA LEU A 499 -1.51 -10.72 -13.13
C LEU A 499 -2.40 -9.47 -13.11
N ILE A 500 -2.67 -8.89 -11.94
CA ILE A 500 -3.45 -7.64 -11.84
C ILE A 500 -2.72 -6.49 -12.55
N LYS A 501 -1.40 -6.38 -12.40
CA LYS A 501 -0.58 -5.38 -13.10
C LYS A 501 -0.70 -5.54 -14.62
N PHE A 502 -0.57 -6.76 -15.13
CA PHE A 502 -0.72 -7.05 -16.56
C PHE A 502 -2.12 -6.69 -17.09
N LEU A 503 -3.19 -7.11 -16.38
CA LEU A 503 -4.56 -6.76 -16.72
C LEU A 503 -4.78 -5.25 -16.73
N THR A 504 -4.20 -4.54 -15.76
CA THR A 504 -4.30 -3.08 -15.66
C THR A 504 -3.62 -2.39 -16.84
N ILE A 505 -2.45 -2.87 -17.28
CA ILE A 505 -1.75 -2.36 -18.47
C ILE A 505 -2.63 -2.55 -19.71
N LEU A 506 -3.20 -3.75 -19.89
CA LEU A 506 -4.10 -4.05 -21.02
C LEU A 506 -5.35 -3.16 -21.01
N GLY A 507 -6.00 -3.00 -19.85
CA GLY A 507 -7.25 -2.26 -19.74
C GLY A 507 -7.11 -0.74 -19.88
N LYS A 508 -5.93 -0.16 -19.55
CA LYS A 508 -5.65 1.26 -19.82
C LYS A 508 -5.47 1.55 -21.32
N SER A 509 -5.06 0.55 -22.11
CA SER A 509 -4.86 0.71 -23.54
C SER A 509 -6.15 0.53 -24.33
N LYS A 510 -6.44 1.46 -25.25
CA LYS A 510 -7.59 1.34 -26.16
C LYS A 510 -7.55 0.06 -27.00
N THR A 511 -6.36 -0.38 -27.43
CA THR A 511 -6.19 -1.62 -28.22
C THR A 511 -6.24 -2.86 -27.34
N GLY A 512 -5.87 -2.76 -26.06
CA GLY A 512 -5.85 -3.86 -25.11
C GLY A 512 -7.20 -4.18 -24.46
N LEU A 513 -8.17 -3.27 -24.51
CA LEU A 513 -9.43 -3.38 -23.77
C LEU A 513 -10.20 -4.68 -24.04
N THR A 514 -10.30 -5.13 -25.31
CA THR A 514 -10.99 -6.38 -25.65
C THR A 514 -10.29 -7.61 -25.03
N ILE A 515 -8.96 -7.63 -25.07
CA ILE A 515 -8.16 -8.72 -24.48
C ILE A 515 -8.23 -8.68 -22.96
N TYR A 516 -8.22 -7.49 -22.36
CA TYR A 516 -8.47 -7.29 -20.93
C TYR A 516 -9.82 -7.92 -20.53
N THR A 517 -10.91 -7.60 -21.24
CA THR A 517 -12.24 -8.14 -20.92
C THR A 517 -12.26 -9.66 -20.98
N ASP A 518 -11.65 -10.26 -22.00
CA ASP A 518 -11.55 -11.72 -22.14
C ASP A 518 -10.77 -12.37 -20.98
N LEU A 519 -9.59 -11.83 -20.66
CA LEU A 519 -8.72 -12.36 -19.61
C LEU A 519 -9.34 -12.14 -18.21
N ASN A 520 -9.89 -10.95 -17.94
CA ASN A 520 -10.53 -10.63 -16.68
C ASN A 520 -11.75 -11.51 -16.42
N ASN A 521 -12.63 -11.68 -17.41
CA ASN A 521 -13.77 -12.60 -17.31
C ASN A 521 -13.33 -14.05 -17.06
N ARG A 522 -12.15 -14.45 -17.55
CA ARG A 522 -11.60 -15.77 -17.27
C ARG A 522 -11.00 -15.87 -15.88
N LEU A 523 -10.31 -14.85 -15.40
CA LEU A 523 -9.82 -14.76 -14.02
C LEU A 523 -10.98 -14.92 -13.05
N LEU A 524 -12.07 -14.16 -13.22
CA LEU A 524 -13.25 -14.21 -12.34
C LEU A 524 -13.89 -15.61 -12.28
N LYS A 525 -13.75 -16.43 -13.34
CA LYS A 525 -14.25 -17.82 -13.34
C LYS A 525 -13.37 -18.80 -12.55
N ILE A 526 -12.11 -18.46 -12.31
CA ILE A 526 -11.14 -19.36 -11.64
C ILE A 526 -10.67 -18.83 -10.29
N ILE A 527 -10.90 -17.54 -10.00
CA ILE A 527 -10.36 -16.85 -8.82
C ILE A 527 -10.81 -17.50 -7.52
N ASP A 528 -12.05 -18.02 -7.48
CA ASP A 528 -12.62 -18.75 -6.34
C ASP A 528 -11.92 -20.08 -6.04
N VAL A 529 -11.15 -20.62 -6.99
CA VAL A 529 -10.41 -21.88 -6.83
C VAL A 529 -8.96 -21.63 -6.41
N ILE A 530 -8.51 -20.36 -6.40
CA ILE A 530 -7.15 -20.00 -5.99
C ILE A 530 -7.07 -20.02 -4.46
N PRO A 531 -6.16 -20.79 -3.85
CA PRO A 531 -5.99 -20.84 -2.40
C PRO A 531 -5.66 -19.46 -1.81
N ASN A 532 -6.27 -19.12 -0.68
CA ASN A 532 -6.02 -17.87 0.08
C ASN A 532 -6.13 -16.58 -0.74
N ILE A 533 -6.93 -16.59 -1.81
CA ILE A 533 -7.05 -15.46 -2.71
C ILE A 533 -7.52 -14.17 -2.02
N GLU A 534 -8.36 -14.28 -0.99
CA GLU A 534 -8.87 -13.14 -0.23
C GLU A 534 -7.72 -12.40 0.47
N ARG A 535 -6.81 -13.14 1.12
CA ARG A 535 -5.60 -12.61 1.76
C ARG A 535 -4.65 -12.02 0.72
N ASN A 536 -4.44 -12.72 -0.39
CA ASN A 536 -3.54 -12.26 -1.44
C ASN A 536 -4.01 -10.92 -2.05
N ILE A 537 -5.31 -10.77 -2.32
CA ILE A 537 -5.89 -9.50 -2.78
C ILE A 537 -5.69 -8.40 -1.71
N ALA A 538 -5.91 -8.72 -0.43
CA ALA A 538 -5.69 -7.78 0.67
C ALA A 538 -4.23 -7.29 0.74
N TYR A 539 -3.26 -8.18 0.59
CA TYR A 539 -1.84 -7.83 0.61
C TYR A 539 -1.44 -6.97 -0.58
N VAL A 540 -1.92 -7.31 -1.79
CA VAL A 540 -1.72 -6.46 -2.98
C VAL A 540 -2.33 -5.08 -2.77
N PHE A 541 -3.54 -5.00 -2.20
CA PHE A 541 -4.18 -3.72 -1.89
C PHE A 541 -3.42 -2.92 -0.83
N TYR A 542 -2.96 -3.56 0.25
CA TYR A 542 -2.21 -2.91 1.31
C TYR A 542 -0.92 -2.27 0.79
N ARG A 543 -0.19 -2.99 -0.08
CA ARG A 543 1.10 -2.56 -0.63
C ARG A 543 0.97 -1.66 -1.86
N TYR A 544 0.04 -1.96 -2.75
CA TYR A 544 -0.17 -1.30 -4.04
C TYR A 544 -1.63 -0.81 -4.18
N PRO A 545 -2.10 0.08 -3.29
CA PRO A 545 -3.50 0.52 -3.29
C PRO A 545 -3.88 1.23 -4.60
N HIS A 546 -2.93 1.95 -5.19
CA HIS A 546 -3.05 2.59 -6.50
C HIS A 546 -3.40 1.60 -7.63
N LEU A 547 -2.68 0.48 -7.68
CA LEU A 547 -2.84 -0.55 -8.71
C LEU A 547 -4.25 -1.15 -8.60
N ILE A 548 -4.68 -1.47 -7.38
CA ILE A 548 -6.03 -2.00 -7.13
C ILE A 548 -7.09 -0.96 -7.47
N ASN A 549 -6.94 0.30 -7.08
CA ASN A 549 -7.90 1.36 -7.42
C ASN A 549 -8.08 1.48 -8.94
N THR A 550 -6.96 1.47 -9.67
CA THR A 550 -6.97 1.51 -11.14
C THR A 550 -7.65 0.27 -11.71
N TYR A 551 -7.29 -0.92 -11.24
CA TYR A 551 -7.89 -2.18 -11.68
C TYR A 551 -9.40 -2.21 -11.46
N LEU A 552 -9.87 -1.79 -10.27
CA LEU A 552 -11.30 -1.71 -9.96
C LEU A 552 -12.02 -0.71 -10.87
N SER A 553 -11.38 0.41 -11.25
CA SER A 553 -11.97 1.39 -12.17
C SER A 553 -12.25 0.85 -13.58
N LEU A 554 -11.54 -0.21 -13.98
CA LEU A 554 -11.69 -0.89 -15.28
C LEU A 554 -12.76 -1.99 -15.25
N ASN A 555 -13.37 -2.26 -14.11
CA ASN A 555 -14.35 -3.33 -13.94
C ASN A 555 -15.79 -2.83 -14.04
N GLU A 556 -16.67 -3.67 -14.59
CA GLU A 556 -18.11 -3.45 -14.58
C GLU A 556 -18.70 -3.75 -13.19
N GLU A 557 -19.90 -3.21 -12.93
CA GLU A 557 -20.61 -3.35 -11.64
C GLU A 557 -20.72 -4.81 -11.18
N LYS A 558 -21.08 -5.72 -12.09
CA LYS A 558 -21.18 -7.16 -11.81
C LYS A 558 -19.87 -7.76 -11.28
N ASN A 559 -18.73 -7.32 -11.80
CA ASN A 559 -17.42 -7.82 -11.40
C ASN A 559 -17.03 -7.27 -10.02
N LEU A 560 -17.31 -5.99 -9.76
CA LEU A 560 -17.10 -5.36 -8.46
C LEU A 560 -17.92 -6.03 -7.35
N LEU A 561 -19.21 -6.31 -7.61
CA LEU A 561 -20.07 -7.06 -6.68
C LEU A 561 -19.55 -8.48 -6.42
N PHE A 562 -18.97 -9.13 -7.44
CA PHE A 562 -18.36 -10.44 -7.27
C PHE A 562 -17.11 -10.38 -6.37
N TYR A 563 -16.26 -9.35 -6.50
CA TYR A 563 -15.15 -9.13 -5.58
C TYR A 563 -15.58 -8.89 -4.14
N LEU A 564 -16.62 -8.07 -3.90
CA LEU A 564 -17.20 -7.92 -2.56
C LEU A 564 -17.63 -9.27 -2.00
N LYS A 565 -18.38 -10.06 -2.79
CA LYS A 565 -18.82 -11.40 -2.39
C LYS A 565 -17.67 -12.34 -2.05
N ILE A 566 -16.52 -12.25 -2.71
CA ILE A 566 -15.32 -13.05 -2.37
C ILE A 566 -14.78 -12.61 -1.01
N ILE A 567 -14.62 -11.31 -0.82
CA ILE A 567 -14.01 -10.73 0.37
C ILE A 567 -14.94 -10.85 1.60
N ASP A 568 -16.25 -11.04 1.43
CA ASP A 568 -17.20 -11.23 2.54
C ASP A 568 -17.28 -12.66 3.10
N ARG A 569 -16.60 -13.65 2.51
CA ARG A 569 -16.80 -15.08 2.87
C ARG A 569 -16.17 -15.51 4.19
N LYS A 570 -15.14 -14.80 4.67
CA LYS A 570 -14.31 -15.24 5.78
C LYS A 570 -14.26 -14.22 6.91
N VAL A 571 -14.04 -14.73 8.11
CA VAL A 571 -13.57 -13.94 9.24
C VAL A 571 -12.06 -13.80 9.08
N TYR A 572 -11.55 -12.58 9.25
CA TYR A 572 -10.14 -12.24 9.05
C TYR A 572 -9.44 -12.05 10.40
N GLU A 573 -8.13 -12.26 10.42
CA GLU A 573 -7.28 -11.87 11.54
C GLU A 573 -7.28 -10.35 11.73
N GLU A 574 -7.05 -9.89 12.96
CA GLU A 574 -7.14 -8.49 13.35
C GLU A 574 -6.28 -7.56 12.47
N GLU A 575 -5.09 -8.01 12.06
CA GLU A 575 -4.17 -7.23 11.21
C GLU A 575 -4.74 -6.96 9.80
N ILE A 576 -5.56 -7.88 9.27
CA ILE A 576 -6.08 -7.84 7.91
C ILE A 576 -7.48 -7.22 7.87
N VAL A 577 -8.25 -7.27 8.97
CA VAL A 577 -9.61 -6.71 9.06
C VAL A 577 -9.63 -5.25 8.59
N GLY A 578 -8.72 -4.41 9.07
CA GLY A 578 -8.65 -3.00 8.68
C GLY A 578 -8.40 -2.81 7.17
N VAL A 579 -7.50 -3.61 6.59
CA VAL A 579 -7.17 -3.61 5.15
C VAL A 579 -8.39 -4.02 4.32
N ILE A 580 -9.07 -5.09 4.73
CA ILE A 580 -10.27 -5.60 4.08
C ILE A 580 -11.40 -4.58 4.15
N SER A 581 -11.64 -3.95 5.30
CA SER A 581 -12.63 -2.90 5.42
C SER A 581 -12.34 -1.70 4.51
N ASN A 582 -11.07 -1.30 4.37
CA ASN A 582 -10.66 -0.26 3.43
C ASN A 582 -10.92 -0.67 1.97
N LEU A 583 -10.61 -1.92 1.61
CA LEU A 583 -10.88 -2.44 0.27
C LEU A 583 -12.38 -2.51 -0.04
N LYS A 584 -13.21 -2.97 0.91
CA LYS A 584 -14.67 -2.99 0.78
C LYS A 584 -15.21 -1.58 0.58
N ASN A 585 -14.74 -0.61 1.37
CA ASN A 585 -15.13 0.79 1.23
C ASN A 585 -14.74 1.34 -0.15
N LEU A 586 -13.54 1.03 -0.65
CA LEU A 586 -13.09 1.43 -1.98
C LEU A 586 -13.99 0.84 -3.08
N ILE A 587 -14.31 -0.46 -3.01
CA ILE A 587 -15.20 -1.11 -3.99
C ILE A 587 -16.62 -0.51 -3.89
N GLY A 588 -17.12 -0.25 -2.68
CA GLY A 588 -18.40 0.41 -2.44
C GLY A 588 -18.47 1.79 -3.08
N ILE A 589 -17.43 2.62 -2.93
CA ILE A 589 -17.35 3.92 -3.59
C ILE A 589 -17.38 3.74 -5.12
N HIS A 590 -16.62 2.79 -5.69
CA HIS A 590 -16.65 2.52 -7.14
C HIS A 590 -18.02 2.10 -7.66
N LEU A 591 -18.78 1.31 -6.89
CA LEU A 591 -20.13 0.87 -7.21
C LEU A 591 -21.15 2.03 -7.14
N LEU A 592 -21.02 2.88 -6.12
CA LEU A 592 -21.92 4.00 -5.92
C LEU A 592 -21.65 5.15 -6.90
N SER A 593 -20.40 5.37 -7.32
CA SER A 593 -19.99 6.60 -8.02
C SER A 593 -20.38 6.65 -9.50
N SER A 594 -20.96 7.77 -9.90
CA SER A 594 -21.19 8.17 -11.28
C SER A 594 -19.89 8.50 -12.01
N ARG A 595 -19.95 8.61 -13.35
CA ARG A 595 -18.81 9.09 -14.15
C ARG A 595 -18.38 10.51 -13.77
N PHE A 596 -19.34 11.35 -13.37
CA PHE A 596 -19.06 12.72 -12.91
C PHE A 596 -18.20 12.70 -11.64
N PHE A 597 -18.53 11.87 -10.65
CA PHE A 597 -17.75 11.82 -9.42
C PHE A 597 -16.41 11.09 -9.59
N LYS A 598 -16.39 10.01 -10.39
CA LYS A 598 -15.18 9.23 -10.69
C LYS A 598 -14.04 10.07 -11.27
N ARG A 599 -14.31 11.17 -11.98
CA ARG A 599 -13.26 12.03 -12.58
C ARG A 599 -12.39 12.76 -11.55
N PHE A 600 -12.94 13.06 -10.37
CA PHE A 600 -12.24 13.69 -9.26
C PHE A 600 -11.53 12.62 -8.43
N PHE A 601 -12.32 11.62 -8.03
CA PHE A 601 -11.88 10.45 -7.28
C PHE A 601 -10.68 9.74 -7.92
N LEU A 602 -10.74 9.38 -9.22
CA LEU A 602 -9.62 8.68 -9.86
C LEU A 602 -8.38 9.56 -9.97
N ARG A 603 -8.55 10.85 -10.27
CA ARG A 603 -7.44 11.79 -10.47
C ARG A 603 -6.66 12.04 -9.19
N ILE A 604 -7.36 12.30 -8.07
CA ILE A 604 -6.69 12.61 -6.81
C ILE A 604 -6.07 11.36 -6.18
N LEU A 605 -6.73 10.20 -6.29
CA LEU A 605 -6.19 8.94 -5.76
C LEU A 605 -5.03 8.38 -6.60
N ASP A 606 -4.97 8.71 -7.90
CA ASP A 606 -3.82 8.42 -8.75
C ASP A 606 -2.60 9.24 -8.30
N LYS A 607 -2.81 10.53 -7.98
CA LYS A 607 -1.75 11.45 -7.55
C LYS A 607 -1.31 11.26 -6.10
N TYR A 608 -2.25 10.97 -5.19
CA TYR A 608 -2.01 10.77 -3.76
C TYR A 608 -2.54 9.40 -3.29
N PRO A 609 -1.91 8.28 -3.69
CA PRO A 609 -2.43 6.95 -3.39
C PRO A 609 -2.46 6.59 -1.89
N GLY A 610 -1.71 7.31 -1.05
CA GLY A 610 -1.82 7.18 0.41
C GLY A 610 -3.22 7.53 0.95
N SER A 611 -3.92 8.46 0.31
CA SER A 611 -5.27 8.90 0.71
C SER A 611 -6.34 7.81 0.56
N ILE A 612 -6.08 6.74 -0.22
CA ILE A 612 -6.98 5.59 -0.36
C ILE A 612 -7.28 4.94 1.01
N LYS A 613 -6.28 4.94 1.92
CA LYS A 613 -6.44 4.40 3.27
C LYS A 613 -7.34 5.26 4.17
N LEU A 614 -7.53 6.53 3.81
CA LEU A 614 -8.29 7.52 4.57
C LEU A 614 -9.76 7.62 4.11
N LEU A 615 -10.16 6.96 3.01
CA LEU A 615 -11.52 7.04 2.45
C LEU A 615 -12.66 6.64 3.41
N ARG A 616 -12.35 5.92 4.49
CA ARG A 616 -13.32 5.55 5.53
C ARG A 616 -13.58 6.67 6.53
N ASP A 617 -12.66 7.61 6.66
CA ASP A 617 -12.67 8.66 7.67
C ASP A 617 -12.57 10.04 6.99
N PRO A 618 -13.72 10.72 6.77
CA PRO A 618 -13.73 12.04 6.16
C PRO A 618 -12.91 13.08 6.93
N ASP A 619 -12.78 12.94 8.26
CA ASP A 619 -12.07 13.92 9.08
C ASP A 619 -10.55 13.82 8.84
N GLN A 620 -10.02 12.60 8.72
CA GLN A 620 -8.61 12.39 8.31
C GLN A 620 -8.34 12.86 6.87
N LEU A 621 -9.33 12.78 5.98
CA LEU A 621 -9.20 13.34 4.63
C LEU A 621 -9.13 14.87 4.67
N GLU A 622 -9.85 15.51 5.59
CA GLU A 622 -9.82 16.96 5.80
C GLU A 622 -8.44 17.41 6.28
N GLU A 623 -7.88 16.74 7.30
CA GLU A 623 -6.52 17.01 7.78
C GLU A 623 -5.48 16.87 6.66
N PHE A 624 -5.63 15.84 5.82
CA PHE A 624 -4.76 15.65 4.66
C PHE A 624 -4.91 16.76 3.61
N ALA A 625 -6.15 17.21 3.35
CA ALA A 625 -6.43 18.31 2.44
C ALA A 625 -5.89 19.65 2.95
N ASP A 626 -6.02 19.93 4.25
CA ASP A 626 -5.45 21.13 4.87
C ASP A 626 -3.91 21.12 4.86
N GLY A 627 -3.29 19.94 4.96
CA GLY A 627 -1.86 19.77 4.70
C GLY A 627 -1.48 20.17 3.26
N ILE A 628 -2.22 19.68 2.27
CA ILE A 628 -2.02 20.07 0.86
C ILE A 628 -2.19 21.58 0.66
N TYR A 629 -3.20 22.18 1.30
CA TYR A 629 -3.48 23.61 1.20
C TYR A 629 -2.36 24.45 1.83
N SER A 630 -1.87 24.06 3.01
CA SER A 630 -0.81 24.77 3.73
C SER A 630 0.51 24.80 2.95
N ASP A 631 0.81 23.73 2.21
CA ASP A 631 1.99 23.62 1.35
C ASP A 631 2.01 24.61 0.17
N ILE A 632 0.86 25.17 -0.24
CA ILE A 632 0.76 26.05 -1.43
C ILE A 632 1.71 27.25 -1.29
N GLY A 633 1.82 27.82 -0.09
CA GLY A 633 2.71 28.95 0.19
C GLY A 633 4.20 28.63 -0.03
N LEU A 634 4.59 27.36 0.17
CA LEU A 634 5.97 26.87 0.09
C LEU A 634 6.43 26.56 -1.35
N MET A 635 5.49 26.45 -2.30
CA MET A 635 5.81 26.17 -3.69
C MET A 635 6.60 27.32 -4.35
N ARG A 636 7.62 26.97 -5.14
CA ARG A 636 8.56 27.95 -5.73
C ARG A 636 7.95 28.71 -6.90
N THR A 637 7.18 28.03 -7.75
CA THR A 637 6.62 28.60 -8.98
C THR A 637 5.11 28.77 -8.91
N PHE A 638 4.57 29.75 -9.65
CA PHE A 638 3.12 29.94 -9.77
C PHE A 638 2.41 28.72 -10.39
N LYS A 639 3.10 27.97 -11.26
CA LYS A 639 2.56 26.74 -11.84
C LYS A 639 2.34 25.68 -10.76
N GLU A 640 3.34 25.41 -9.93
CA GLU A 640 3.24 24.47 -8.80
C GLU A 640 2.17 24.91 -7.80
N LYS A 641 2.08 26.21 -7.48
CA LYS A 641 1.01 26.76 -6.62
C LYS A 641 -0.40 26.43 -7.15
N LYS A 642 -0.64 26.67 -8.45
CA LYS A 642 -1.93 26.39 -9.10
C LYS A 642 -2.23 24.88 -9.17
N GLU A 643 -1.23 24.06 -9.45
CA GLU A 643 -1.39 22.60 -9.48
C GLU A 643 -1.72 22.03 -8.09
N LYS A 644 -1.01 22.46 -7.04
CA LYS A 644 -1.27 22.05 -5.66
C LYS A 644 -2.63 22.54 -5.14
N LEU A 645 -3.02 23.78 -5.48
CA LEU A 645 -4.36 24.28 -5.19
C LEU A 645 -5.47 23.48 -5.90
N GLY A 646 -5.22 23.05 -7.14
CA GLY A 646 -6.12 22.16 -7.86
C GLY A 646 -6.25 20.78 -7.23
N ASP A 647 -5.18 20.27 -6.61
CA ASP A 647 -5.22 19.01 -5.86
C ASP A 647 -6.07 19.14 -4.59
N TYR A 648 -5.92 20.25 -3.85
CA TYR A 648 -6.77 20.56 -2.70
C TYR A 648 -8.26 20.52 -3.08
N TYR A 649 -8.62 21.21 -4.17
CA TYR A 649 -9.99 21.21 -4.69
C TYR A 649 -10.50 19.80 -5.03
N ASP A 650 -9.73 19.01 -5.77
CA ASP A 650 -10.14 17.67 -6.19
C ASP A 650 -10.28 16.72 -4.99
N LEU A 651 -9.46 16.87 -3.94
CA LEU A 651 -9.54 16.08 -2.72
C LEU A 651 -10.76 16.46 -1.86
N GLU A 652 -11.01 17.75 -1.66
CA GLU A 652 -12.18 18.25 -0.92
C GLU A 652 -13.49 17.84 -1.60
N MET A 653 -13.55 17.91 -2.93
CA MET A 653 -14.66 17.38 -3.72
C MET A 653 -14.92 15.90 -3.43
N VAL A 654 -13.87 15.10 -3.28
CA VAL A 654 -13.98 13.67 -2.94
C VAL A 654 -14.42 13.47 -1.49
N ARG A 655 -13.85 14.22 -0.54
CA ARG A 655 -14.20 14.17 0.88
C ARG A 655 -15.68 14.48 1.11
N VAL A 656 -16.16 15.62 0.60
CA VAL A 656 -17.56 16.05 0.74
C VAL A 656 -18.49 15.10 -0.03
N GLY A 657 -18.09 14.63 -1.22
CA GLY A 657 -18.81 13.60 -1.96
C GLY A 657 -19.02 12.31 -1.15
N ILE A 658 -17.98 11.84 -0.47
CA ILE A 658 -18.07 10.68 0.42
C ILE A 658 -18.99 10.96 1.62
N LYS A 659 -18.97 12.17 2.21
CA LYS A 659 -19.93 12.55 3.26
C LYS A 659 -21.37 12.44 2.76
N THR A 660 -21.67 12.94 1.56
CA THR A 660 -23.01 12.78 0.95
C THR A 660 -23.38 11.31 0.75
N LEU A 661 -22.46 10.47 0.24
CA LEU A 661 -22.70 9.03 0.09
C LEU A 661 -22.90 8.32 1.44
N LYS A 662 -22.31 8.84 2.53
CA LYS A 662 -22.49 8.39 3.92
C LYS A 662 -23.71 9.01 4.62
N ARG A 663 -24.61 9.65 3.87
CA ARG A 663 -25.89 10.18 4.36
C ARG A 663 -25.76 11.36 5.33
N VAL A 664 -24.64 12.08 5.27
CA VAL A 664 -24.52 13.37 5.96
C VAL A 664 -25.56 14.34 5.38
N SER A 665 -26.07 15.24 6.23
CA SER A 665 -27.14 16.16 5.84
C SER A 665 -26.74 17.05 4.66
N VAL A 666 -27.71 17.34 3.77
CA VAL A 666 -27.47 18.17 2.59
C VAL A 666 -27.05 19.60 2.98
N GLU A 667 -27.55 20.11 4.11
CA GLU A 667 -27.17 21.41 4.65
C GLU A 667 -25.68 21.47 4.98
N GLU A 668 -25.16 20.42 5.64
CA GLU A 668 -23.75 20.32 6.02
C GLU A 668 -22.85 20.13 4.80
N THR A 669 -23.19 19.19 3.91
CA THR A 669 -22.36 18.93 2.71
C THR A 669 -22.34 20.13 1.76
N ASN A 670 -23.44 20.87 1.64
CA ASN A 670 -23.48 22.09 0.83
C ASN A 670 -22.69 23.25 1.44
N ALA A 671 -22.72 23.39 2.76
CA ALA A 671 -21.93 24.39 3.45
C ALA A 671 -20.43 24.13 3.26
N GLU A 672 -19.98 22.90 3.52
CA GLU A 672 -18.58 22.51 3.31
C GLU A 672 -18.16 22.65 1.85
N PHE A 673 -19.02 22.25 0.90
CA PHE A 673 -18.75 22.41 -0.53
C PHE A 673 -18.51 23.88 -0.90
N THR A 674 -19.35 24.76 -0.39
CA THR A 674 -19.25 26.19 -0.64
C THR A 674 -17.98 26.77 -0.03
N GLU A 675 -17.66 26.38 1.20
CA GLU A 675 -16.48 26.86 1.93
C GLU A 675 -15.17 26.53 1.19
N PHE A 676 -14.95 25.27 0.82
CA PHE A 676 -13.71 24.90 0.13
C PHE A 676 -13.66 25.49 -1.29
N SER A 677 -14.81 25.62 -1.96
CA SER A 677 -14.90 26.22 -3.29
C SER A 677 -14.56 27.72 -3.26
N ASP A 678 -15.07 28.45 -2.27
CA ASP A 678 -14.75 29.87 -2.06
C ASP A 678 -13.26 30.05 -1.74
N LYS A 679 -12.72 29.21 -0.84
CA LYS A 679 -11.31 29.19 -0.49
C LYS A 679 -10.44 28.91 -1.72
N TYR A 680 -10.88 28.01 -2.61
CA TYR A 680 -10.23 27.76 -3.90
C TYR A 680 -10.26 28.98 -4.83
N ILE A 681 -11.43 29.59 -5.06
CA ILE A 681 -11.58 30.75 -5.95
C ILE A 681 -10.75 31.94 -5.46
N LEU A 682 -10.81 32.24 -4.15
CA LEU A 682 -10.08 33.34 -3.54
C LEU A 682 -8.56 33.13 -3.65
N THR A 683 -8.07 31.94 -3.32
CA THR A 683 -6.64 31.64 -3.39
C THR A 683 -6.14 31.61 -4.82
N LEU A 684 -6.94 31.09 -5.75
CA LEU A 684 -6.61 31.08 -7.17
C LEU A 684 -6.52 32.50 -7.73
N PHE A 685 -7.45 33.39 -7.35
CA PHE A 685 -7.40 34.80 -7.70
C PHE A 685 -6.09 35.44 -7.23
N GLU A 686 -5.71 35.23 -5.96
CA GLU A 686 -4.49 35.77 -5.39
C GLU A 686 -3.22 35.28 -6.12
N ILE A 687 -3.15 33.99 -6.41
CA ILE A 687 -2.02 33.41 -7.15
C ILE A 687 -1.95 33.99 -8.57
N CYS A 688 -3.09 34.08 -9.28
CA CYS A 688 -3.14 34.64 -10.63
C CYS A 688 -2.81 36.14 -10.65
N ARG A 689 -3.24 36.90 -9.64
CA ARG A 689 -2.90 38.31 -9.46
C ARG A 689 -1.39 38.50 -9.29
N GLN A 690 -0.79 37.79 -8.34
CA GLN A 690 0.65 37.83 -8.08
C GLN A 690 1.46 37.44 -9.34
N GLU A 691 0.99 36.45 -10.09
CA GLU A 691 1.64 36.02 -11.35
C GLU A 691 1.63 37.12 -12.42
N ILE A 692 0.53 37.87 -12.54
CA ILE A 692 0.43 39.02 -13.46
C ILE A 692 1.28 40.20 -12.96
N ASP A 693 1.28 40.48 -11.66
CA ASP A 693 2.10 41.55 -11.06
C ASP A 693 3.59 41.32 -11.31
N ALA A 694 4.05 40.07 -11.13
CA ALA A 694 5.43 39.68 -11.39
C ALA A 694 5.80 39.86 -12.88
N GLN A 695 4.91 39.52 -13.81
CA GLN A 695 5.15 39.70 -15.26
C GLN A 695 5.20 41.16 -15.66
N ASN A 696 4.33 41.99 -15.08
CA ASN A 696 4.26 43.42 -15.37
C ASN A 696 5.32 44.22 -14.59
N LYS A 697 6.06 43.60 -13.66
CA LYS A 697 6.99 44.24 -12.71
C LYS A 697 6.36 45.42 -11.95
N LYS A 698 5.04 45.41 -11.81
CA LYS A 698 4.25 46.48 -11.21
C LYS A 698 2.94 45.92 -10.69
N ARG A 699 2.63 46.23 -9.43
CA ARG A 699 1.33 45.95 -8.81
C ARG A 699 0.35 47.08 -9.13
N ILE A 700 -0.85 46.72 -9.57
CA ILE A 700 -1.99 47.64 -9.66
C ILE A 700 -2.88 47.39 -8.45
N ILE A 701 -3.20 48.44 -7.69
CA ILE A 701 -4.04 48.32 -6.49
C ILE A 701 -5.49 48.19 -6.94
N THR A 702 -6.10 47.04 -6.67
CA THR A 702 -7.50 46.74 -7.02
C THR A 702 -8.36 46.38 -5.81
N ASP A 703 -7.80 46.45 -4.59
CA ASP A 703 -8.38 45.83 -3.38
C ASP A 703 -9.79 46.36 -3.03
N ASP A 704 -10.08 47.64 -3.33
CA ASP A 704 -11.39 48.27 -3.07
C ASP A 704 -12.24 48.51 -4.33
N VAL A 705 -11.72 48.16 -5.51
CA VAL A 705 -12.34 48.51 -6.80
C VAL A 705 -12.64 47.31 -7.68
N LEU A 706 -12.22 46.10 -7.30
CA LEU A 706 -12.53 44.85 -8.02
C LEU A 706 -13.29 43.91 -7.10
N ALA A 707 -14.34 43.29 -7.62
CA ALA A 707 -15.06 42.23 -6.94
C ALA A 707 -15.38 41.06 -7.88
N ILE A 708 -15.28 39.85 -7.36
CA ILE A 708 -15.73 38.60 -7.96
C ILE A 708 -16.90 38.11 -7.12
N PHE A 709 -18.07 38.04 -7.76
CA PHE A 709 -19.26 37.47 -7.18
C PHE A 709 -19.50 36.09 -7.78
N ALA A 710 -19.85 35.13 -6.94
CA ALA A 710 -20.54 33.94 -7.39
C ALA A 710 -21.98 34.34 -7.77
N SER A 711 -22.53 33.72 -8.81
CA SER A 711 -23.96 33.70 -9.10
C SER A 711 -24.45 32.24 -9.16
N GLY A 712 -25.68 32.02 -9.62
CA GLY A 712 -26.16 30.67 -9.88
C GLY A 712 -26.25 29.79 -8.62
N GLY A 713 -26.07 28.49 -8.79
CA GLY A 713 -26.17 27.52 -7.71
C GLY A 713 -25.09 27.73 -6.63
N HIS A 714 -23.86 28.05 -7.04
CA HIS A 714 -22.76 28.31 -6.09
C HIS A 714 -23.03 29.52 -5.16
N ALA A 715 -23.65 30.60 -5.67
CA ALA A 715 -24.07 31.72 -4.83
C ALA A 715 -25.20 31.37 -3.86
N ARG A 716 -26.01 30.36 -4.23
CA ARG A 716 -27.09 29.81 -3.40
C ARG A 716 -26.63 28.71 -2.43
N GLU A 717 -25.31 28.55 -2.27
CA GLU A 717 -24.70 27.52 -1.40
C GLU A 717 -25.15 26.12 -1.82
N GLN A 718 -25.10 25.81 -3.12
CA GLN A 718 -25.47 24.51 -3.67
C GLN A 718 -24.21 23.72 -4.06
N ALA A 719 -24.15 22.44 -3.68
CA ALA A 719 -23.05 21.56 -4.07
C ALA A 719 -23.23 20.91 -5.45
N TYR A 720 -22.11 20.42 -5.97
CA TYR A 720 -22.00 19.52 -7.14
C TYR A 720 -22.52 20.07 -8.47
N ASP A 721 -22.58 21.40 -8.58
CA ASP A 721 -22.74 22.04 -9.88
C ASP A 721 -21.49 21.82 -10.75
N ASP A 722 -21.71 21.63 -12.04
CA ASP A 722 -20.66 21.37 -13.03
C ASP A 722 -20.13 22.66 -13.67
N ASP A 723 -20.72 23.79 -13.31
CA ASP A 723 -20.37 25.14 -13.69
C ASP A 723 -20.17 26.06 -12.47
N TYR A 724 -19.36 27.10 -12.68
CA TYR A 724 -19.26 28.23 -11.78
C TYR A 724 -19.74 29.47 -12.51
N ASP A 725 -20.94 29.91 -12.19
CA ASP A 725 -21.45 31.22 -12.60
C ASP A 725 -20.69 32.31 -11.85
N ILE A 726 -19.87 33.08 -12.57
CA ILE A 726 -19.00 34.12 -12.01
C ILE A 726 -19.34 35.47 -12.65
N ILE A 727 -19.45 36.50 -11.80
CA ILE A 727 -19.62 37.89 -12.21
C ILE A 727 -18.43 38.67 -11.68
N VAL A 728 -17.69 39.35 -12.57
CA VAL A 728 -16.54 40.16 -12.17
C VAL A 728 -16.81 41.64 -12.45
N LEU A 729 -16.90 42.42 -11.37
CA LEU A 729 -17.24 43.84 -11.43
C LEU A 729 -16.05 44.71 -11.03
N LEU A 730 -15.88 45.83 -11.74
CA LEU A 730 -14.85 46.82 -11.49
C LEU A 730 -15.49 48.20 -11.27
N ASN A 731 -15.15 48.88 -10.18
CA ASN A 731 -15.55 50.27 -9.94
C ASN A 731 -14.49 51.23 -10.49
N SER A 732 -14.21 51.11 -11.79
CA SER A 732 -13.30 51.97 -12.53
C SER A 732 -13.52 51.78 -14.02
N ASP A 733 -13.49 52.87 -14.78
CA ASP A 733 -13.56 52.86 -16.24
C ASP A 733 -12.16 52.91 -16.88
N ASP A 734 -11.07 52.84 -16.10
CA ASP A 734 -9.70 52.86 -16.62
C ASP A 734 -9.43 51.62 -17.50
N PRO A 735 -9.19 51.78 -18.82
CA PRO A 735 -8.95 50.66 -19.73
C PRO A 735 -7.75 49.80 -19.32
N LYS A 736 -6.73 50.39 -18.67
CA LYS A 736 -5.56 49.64 -18.21
C LYS A 736 -5.91 48.71 -17.05
N MET A 737 -6.77 49.17 -16.13
CA MET A 737 -7.24 48.39 -14.99
C MET A 737 -8.17 47.27 -15.46
N ILE A 738 -9.09 47.57 -16.38
CA ILE A 738 -9.96 46.57 -17.03
C ILE A 738 -9.13 45.49 -17.72
N SER A 739 -8.11 45.87 -18.50
CA SER A 739 -7.22 44.91 -19.18
C SER A 739 -6.44 44.05 -18.19
N TYR A 740 -5.90 44.66 -17.13
CA TYR A 740 -5.18 43.96 -16.06
C TYR A 740 -6.06 42.90 -15.38
N CYS A 741 -7.27 43.28 -14.93
CA CYS A 741 -8.19 42.38 -14.27
C CYS A 741 -8.65 41.26 -15.22
N ASN A 742 -8.95 41.57 -16.49
CA ASN A 742 -9.31 40.56 -17.48
C ASN A 742 -8.22 39.49 -17.67
N LYS A 743 -6.93 39.86 -17.62
CA LYS A 743 -5.83 38.90 -17.68
C LYS A 743 -5.78 37.97 -16.47
N ILE A 744 -6.12 38.47 -15.27
CA ILE A 744 -6.22 37.65 -14.06
C ILE A 744 -7.35 36.63 -14.21
N ILE A 745 -8.55 37.08 -14.57
CA ILE A 745 -9.72 36.20 -14.72
C ILE A 745 -9.52 35.16 -15.83
N SER A 746 -8.92 35.56 -16.95
CA SER A 746 -8.56 34.62 -18.02
C SER A 746 -7.63 33.49 -17.53
N ARG A 747 -6.69 33.78 -16.62
CA ARG A 747 -5.83 32.76 -16.00
C ARG A 747 -6.61 31.86 -15.05
N MET A 748 -7.46 32.44 -14.22
CA MET A 748 -8.32 31.67 -13.30
C MET A 748 -9.21 30.69 -14.07
N ASN A 749 -9.89 31.17 -15.13
CA ASN A 749 -10.77 30.34 -15.97
C ASN A 749 -10.04 29.11 -16.52
N ARG A 750 -8.79 29.24 -16.95
CA ARG A 750 -7.99 28.10 -17.44
C ARG A 750 -7.75 27.06 -16.35
N GLU A 751 -7.51 27.46 -15.11
CA GLU A 751 -7.29 26.50 -14.02
C GLU A 751 -8.60 25.86 -13.53
N ILE A 752 -9.71 26.59 -13.50
CA ILE A 752 -11.06 26.07 -13.21
C ILE A 752 -11.43 24.99 -14.24
N ILE A 753 -11.22 25.24 -15.54
CA ILE A 753 -11.51 24.27 -16.62
C ILE A 753 -10.69 22.98 -16.44
N LYS A 754 -9.42 23.07 -16.00
CA LYS A 754 -8.61 21.86 -15.72
C LYS A 754 -9.20 20.99 -14.62
N ARG A 755 -10.02 21.53 -13.71
CA ARG A 755 -10.74 20.74 -12.71
C ARG A 755 -11.96 20.03 -13.29
N GLY A 756 -12.41 20.39 -14.48
CA GLY A 756 -13.62 19.85 -15.12
C GLY A 756 -14.89 20.62 -14.73
N THR A 757 -14.72 21.82 -14.18
CA THR A 757 -15.80 22.78 -13.90
C THR A 757 -15.77 23.85 -14.97
N ILE A 758 -16.93 24.29 -15.45
CA ILE A 758 -17.04 25.30 -16.52
C ILE A 758 -17.25 26.68 -15.89
N PRO A 759 -16.32 27.65 -16.05
CA PRO A 759 -16.58 29.02 -15.62
C PRO A 759 -17.53 29.68 -16.63
N HIS A 760 -18.69 30.10 -16.16
CA HIS A 760 -19.73 30.73 -16.96
C HIS A 760 -19.85 32.22 -16.60
N HIS A 761 -19.77 33.09 -17.61
CA HIS A 761 -19.73 34.55 -17.45
C HIS A 761 -20.87 35.18 -18.25
N ARG A 762 -22.10 35.17 -17.73
CA ARG A 762 -23.29 35.64 -18.45
C ARG A 762 -23.13 37.02 -19.12
N PHE A 763 -22.47 37.94 -18.44
CA PHE A 763 -22.33 39.31 -18.95
C PHE A 763 -21.21 39.45 -19.98
N ALA A 764 -20.33 38.46 -20.14
CA ALA A 764 -19.33 38.48 -21.20
C ALA A 764 -19.99 38.44 -22.60
N ASP A 765 -21.19 37.87 -22.71
CA ASP A 765 -21.97 37.85 -23.97
C ASP A 765 -22.43 39.25 -24.40
N TYR A 766 -22.60 40.17 -23.44
CA TYR A 766 -23.00 41.55 -23.68
C TYR A 766 -21.80 42.45 -24.02
N PHE A 767 -20.69 42.26 -23.30
CA PHE A 767 -19.57 43.22 -23.32
C PHE A 767 -18.29 42.67 -23.97
N GLY A 768 -18.27 41.40 -24.38
CA GLY A 768 -17.11 40.75 -25.02
C GLY A 768 -15.90 40.56 -24.09
N ARG A 769 -16.07 40.70 -22.77
CA ARG A 769 -14.99 40.62 -21.77
C ARG A 769 -15.51 40.09 -20.43
N PHE A 770 -14.62 39.52 -19.62
CA PHE A 770 -14.98 38.91 -18.33
C PHE A 770 -15.17 39.95 -17.21
N VAL A 771 -14.45 41.07 -17.27
CA VAL A 771 -14.51 42.14 -16.25
C VAL A 771 -15.29 43.32 -16.76
N ILE A 772 -16.32 43.72 -16.02
CA ILE A 772 -17.28 44.75 -16.45
C ILE A 772 -17.31 45.88 -15.42
N SER A 773 -17.41 47.12 -15.88
CA SER A 773 -17.50 48.26 -14.98
C SER A 773 -18.88 48.31 -14.30
N LEU A 774 -18.96 48.83 -13.08
CA LEU A 774 -20.25 49.06 -12.43
C LEU A 774 -21.17 49.95 -13.28
N LYS A 775 -20.59 50.94 -13.96
CA LYS A 775 -21.32 51.87 -14.83
C LYS A 775 -21.97 51.16 -16.02
N GLU A 776 -21.26 50.23 -16.67
CA GLU A 776 -21.83 49.43 -17.76
C GLU A 776 -23.01 48.57 -17.30
N ILE A 777 -22.96 48.05 -16.07
CA ILE A 777 -24.10 47.32 -15.48
C ILE A 777 -25.27 48.28 -15.19
N GLU A 778 -25.02 49.48 -14.67
CA GLU A 778 -26.06 50.51 -14.48
C GLU A 778 -26.75 50.87 -15.80
N GLU A 779 -25.96 51.04 -16.87
CA GLU A 779 -26.46 51.33 -18.22
C GLU A 779 -27.31 50.17 -18.75
N LEU A 780 -26.82 48.93 -18.68
CA LEU A 780 -27.55 47.74 -19.11
C LEU A 780 -28.87 47.56 -18.35
N LEU A 781 -28.86 47.69 -17.02
CA LEU A 781 -30.07 47.52 -16.20
C LEU A 781 -31.07 48.68 -16.32
N SER A 782 -30.65 49.81 -16.90
CA SER A 782 -31.53 50.95 -17.21
C SER A 782 -32.32 50.77 -18.52
N GLU A 783 -31.93 49.81 -19.36
CA GLU A 783 -32.61 49.52 -20.62
C GLU A 783 -34.06 49.08 -20.40
N LYS A 784 -34.96 49.55 -21.27
CA LYS A 784 -36.37 49.13 -21.28
C LYS A 784 -36.52 47.92 -22.18
N ARG A 785 -36.17 46.75 -21.67
CA ARG A 785 -36.28 45.46 -22.34
C ARG A 785 -37.07 44.49 -21.48
N ASP A 786 -37.97 43.71 -22.08
CA ASP A 786 -38.91 42.87 -21.34
C ASP A 786 -38.24 41.72 -20.57
N ASP A 787 -37.08 41.25 -21.03
CA ASP A 787 -36.28 40.16 -20.43
C ASP A 787 -35.16 40.64 -19.48
N ILE A 788 -34.99 41.96 -19.29
CA ILE A 788 -33.91 42.53 -18.44
C ILE A 788 -33.96 42.06 -16.98
N PHE A 789 -35.14 41.58 -16.55
CA PHE A 789 -35.32 41.01 -15.21
C PHE A 789 -34.44 39.76 -14.99
N ILE A 790 -34.01 39.08 -16.05
CA ILE A 790 -33.12 37.93 -15.94
C ILE A 790 -31.73 38.39 -15.47
N GLU A 791 -31.19 39.46 -16.06
CA GLU A 791 -29.93 40.09 -15.62
C GLU A 791 -30.06 40.66 -14.20
N LYS A 792 -31.19 41.30 -13.87
CA LYS A 792 -31.49 41.75 -12.50
C LYS A 792 -31.48 40.59 -11.51
N SER A 793 -32.04 39.43 -11.88
CA SER A 793 -32.09 38.23 -11.04
C SER A 793 -30.69 37.67 -10.74
N GLN A 794 -29.79 37.71 -11.72
CA GLN A 794 -28.39 37.31 -11.54
C GLN A 794 -27.67 38.23 -10.54
N MET A 795 -27.89 39.54 -10.63
CA MET A 795 -27.34 40.50 -9.66
C MET A 795 -27.93 40.34 -8.27
N LEU A 796 -29.25 40.13 -8.16
CA LEU A 796 -29.92 39.95 -6.87
C LEU A 796 -29.46 38.68 -6.15
N GLY A 797 -29.19 37.61 -6.91
CA GLY A 797 -28.69 36.34 -6.40
C GLY A 797 -27.19 36.30 -6.16
N ALA A 798 -26.43 37.32 -6.57
CA ALA A 798 -24.97 37.33 -6.50
C ALA A 798 -24.46 37.36 -5.05
N ARG A 799 -23.35 36.65 -4.80
CA ARG A 799 -22.70 36.58 -3.49
C ARG A 799 -21.22 36.96 -3.57
N LEU A 800 -20.85 37.84 -2.65
CA LEU A 800 -19.52 38.10 -2.11
C LEU A 800 -18.47 36.95 -2.15
N VAL A 801 -17.52 36.82 -3.11
CA VAL A 801 -16.41 35.82 -2.96
C VAL A 801 -15.04 36.48 -2.83
N VAL A 802 -14.71 37.39 -3.74
CA VAL A 802 -13.46 38.18 -3.67
C VAL A 802 -13.80 39.65 -3.78
N GLY A 803 -13.32 40.48 -2.86
CA GLY A 803 -13.53 41.93 -2.87
C GLY A 803 -13.72 42.49 -1.48
N SER A 804 -13.86 43.82 -1.36
CA SER A 804 -14.06 44.46 -0.07
C SER A 804 -15.55 44.68 0.26
N HIS A 805 -15.87 44.72 1.55
CA HIS A 805 -17.22 45.04 2.02
C HIS A 805 -17.66 46.47 1.62
N ARG A 806 -16.70 47.35 1.33
CA ARG A 806 -16.97 48.66 0.73
C ARG A 806 -17.54 48.51 -0.68
N PHE A 807 -16.90 47.69 -1.52
CA PHE A 807 -17.41 47.40 -2.87
C PHE A 807 -18.80 46.78 -2.81
N GLU A 808 -19.04 45.84 -1.90
CA GLU A 808 -20.35 45.21 -1.72
C GLU A 808 -21.46 46.24 -1.40
N LYS A 809 -21.18 47.19 -0.50
CA LYS A 809 -22.12 48.29 -0.21
C LYS A 809 -22.39 49.17 -1.43
N GLU A 810 -21.35 49.48 -2.21
CA GLU A 810 -21.50 50.25 -3.44
C GLU A 810 -22.33 49.49 -4.48
N PHE A 811 -22.08 48.19 -4.66
CA PHE A 811 -22.88 47.29 -5.50
C PHE A 811 -24.35 47.26 -5.07
N LEU A 812 -24.62 47.07 -3.78
CA LEU A 812 -25.99 47.07 -3.26
C LEU A 812 -26.69 48.43 -3.45
N GLY A 813 -25.97 49.52 -3.18
CA GLY A 813 -26.51 50.89 -3.24
C GLY A 813 -26.75 51.39 -4.66
N LYS A 814 -25.88 51.03 -5.61
CA LYS A 814 -25.96 51.50 -7.00
C LYS A 814 -26.71 50.56 -7.93
N ILE A 815 -26.62 49.25 -7.71
CA ILE A 815 -27.20 48.24 -8.61
C ILE A 815 -28.48 47.64 -8.02
N VAL A 816 -28.41 46.98 -6.86
CA VAL A 816 -29.54 46.20 -6.35
C VAL A 816 -30.68 47.11 -5.90
N LYS A 817 -30.39 48.17 -5.15
CA LYS A 817 -31.42 49.05 -4.60
C LYS A 817 -32.21 49.80 -5.69
N PRO A 818 -31.59 50.56 -6.62
CA PRO A 818 -32.34 51.42 -7.56
C PRO A 818 -33.09 50.63 -8.64
N TYR A 819 -32.52 49.50 -9.07
CA TYR A 819 -33.04 48.75 -10.22
C TYR A 819 -33.93 47.57 -9.82
N ILE A 820 -33.86 47.11 -8.57
CA ILE A 820 -34.61 45.93 -8.09
C ILE A 820 -35.46 46.27 -6.87
N PHE A 821 -34.89 46.75 -5.76
CA PHE A 821 -35.68 46.98 -4.53
C PHE A 821 -36.67 48.15 -4.66
N ASP A 822 -36.22 49.27 -5.23
CA ASP A 822 -37.07 50.44 -5.47
C ASP A 822 -38.13 50.15 -6.56
N LYS A 823 -37.86 49.16 -7.43
CA LYS A 823 -38.76 48.68 -8.49
C LYS A 823 -39.33 47.28 -8.24
N LYS A 824 -39.44 46.87 -6.97
CA LYS A 824 -39.76 45.48 -6.60
C LYS A 824 -41.08 44.96 -7.17
N GLN A 825 -42.10 45.80 -7.30
CA GLN A 825 -43.40 45.38 -7.85
C GLN A 825 -43.31 45.04 -9.35
N GLU A 826 -42.53 45.80 -10.12
CA GLU A 826 -42.26 45.53 -11.53
C GLU A 826 -41.49 44.21 -11.68
N TYR A 827 -40.40 44.06 -10.91
CA TYR A 827 -39.57 42.86 -10.91
C TYR A 827 -40.36 41.60 -10.52
N ILE A 828 -41.15 41.65 -9.45
CA ILE A 828 -41.97 40.52 -9.00
C ILE A 828 -43.00 40.15 -10.07
N LYS A 829 -43.64 41.14 -10.72
CA LYS A 829 -44.59 40.88 -11.80
C LYS A 829 -43.91 40.17 -12.99
N GLN A 830 -42.73 40.62 -13.39
CA GLN A 830 -41.95 39.99 -14.46
C GLN A 830 -41.56 38.54 -14.11
N MET A 831 -41.08 38.31 -12.88
CA MET A 831 -40.72 36.97 -12.39
C MET A 831 -41.93 36.02 -12.34
N VAL A 832 -43.10 36.50 -11.90
CA VAL A 832 -44.32 35.67 -11.88
C VAL A 832 -44.76 35.33 -13.31
N ASN A 833 -44.74 36.30 -14.22
CA ASN A 833 -45.08 36.05 -15.63
C ASN A 833 -44.12 35.01 -16.27
N GLU A 834 -42.84 35.03 -15.90
CA GLU A 834 -41.87 34.04 -16.34
C GLU A 834 -42.18 32.63 -15.81
N ILE A 835 -42.56 32.51 -14.53
CA ILE A 835 -43.01 31.22 -13.95
C ILE A 835 -44.22 30.70 -14.73
N ASP A 836 -45.23 31.55 -14.95
CA ASP A 836 -46.47 31.19 -15.65
C ASP A 836 -46.17 30.77 -17.11
N SER A 837 -45.31 31.51 -17.82
CA SER A 837 -44.87 31.21 -19.20
C SER A 837 -44.15 29.86 -19.32
N ARG A 838 -43.22 29.59 -18.39
CA ARG A 838 -42.50 28.32 -18.30
C ARG A 838 -43.47 27.15 -18.08
N HIS A 839 -44.42 27.30 -17.17
CA HIS A 839 -45.40 26.25 -16.86
C HIS A 839 -46.25 25.92 -18.09
N ASN A 840 -46.73 26.92 -18.83
CA ASN A 840 -47.49 26.72 -20.06
C ASN A 840 -46.67 25.98 -21.14
N THR A 841 -45.40 26.33 -21.32
CA THR A 841 -44.50 25.69 -22.30
C THR A 841 -44.18 24.24 -21.96
N VAL A 842 -44.16 23.92 -20.66
CA VAL A 842 -43.88 22.57 -20.15
C VAL A 842 -45.10 21.66 -20.29
N GLU A 843 -46.31 22.17 -20.03
CA GLU A 843 -47.56 21.40 -20.19
C GLU A 843 -47.75 20.89 -21.64
N GLU A 844 -47.16 21.56 -22.65
CA GLU A 844 -47.16 21.14 -24.05
C GLU A 844 -46.18 19.97 -24.39
N LYS A 845 -45.20 19.65 -23.54
CA LYS A 845 -44.09 18.69 -23.83
C LYS A 845 -44.11 17.42 -22.94
N SER A 846 -45.31 17.01 -22.52
CA SER A 846 -45.73 16.30 -21.28
C SER A 846 -45.04 15.00 -20.77
N LEU A 847 -43.85 14.57 -21.21
CA LEU A 847 -43.18 13.37 -20.65
C LEU A 847 -41.75 13.60 -20.16
N VAL A 848 -40.96 14.42 -20.87
CA VAL A 848 -39.56 14.67 -20.48
C VAL A 848 -39.49 15.70 -19.34
N ALA A 849 -40.40 16.67 -19.34
CA ALA A 849 -40.39 17.78 -18.39
C ALA A 849 -40.86 17.40 -16.97
N ASP A 850 -41.64 16.32 -16.83
CA ASP A 850 -42.04 15.81 -15.51
C ASP A 850 -40.88 15.16 -14.76
N ASN A 851 -39.90 14.63 -15.49
CA ASN A 851 -38.71 13.98 -14.92
C ASN A 851 -37.57 14.94 -14.59
N ASP A 852 -37.65 16.18 -15.06
CA ASP A 852 -36.64 17.20 -14.77
C ASP A 852 -36.81 17.73 -13.33
N ILE A 853 -35.76 17.58 -12.51
CA ILE A 853 -35.74 18.03 -11.11
C ILE A 853 -35.56 19.54 -10.98
N LYS A 854 -34.96 20.17 -11.99
CA LYS A 854 -34.60 21.59 -11.98
C LYS A 854 -35.61 22.42 -12.75
N GLU A 855 -35.78 22.14 -14.04
CA GLU A 855 -36.55 22.98 -14.97
C GLU A 855 -38.04 22.64 -15.02
N GLY A 856 -38.45 21.44 -14.59
CA GLY A 856 -39.85 21.01 -14.59
C GLY A 856 -40.75 21.77 -13.60
N ILE A 857 -42.07 21.69 -13.79
CA ILE A 857 -43.07 22.35 -12.92
C ILE A 857 -42.92 21.86 -11.47
N GLY A 858 -42.77 22.78 -10.52
CA GLY A 858 -42.50 22.48 -9.12
C GLY A 858 -41.08 21.99 -8.83
N GLY A 859 -40.16 22.12 -9.79
CA GLY A 859 -38.75 21.80 -9.66
C GLY A 859 -37.95 22.89 -8.93
N LEU A 860 -36.62 22.69 -8.84
CA LEU A 860 -35.71 23.60 -8.14
C LEU A 860 -35.76 25.03 -8.70
N ARG A 861 -35.90 25.21 -10.02
CA ARG A 861 -35.92 26.53 -10.65
C ARG A 861 -37.09 27.39 -10.18
N ASP A 862 -38.26 26.79 -9.99
CA ASP A 862 -39.43 27.49 -9.46
C ASP A 862 -39.20 27.95 -8.02
N VAL A 863 -38.60 27.08 -7.19
CA VAL A 863 -38.22 27.42 -5.81
C VAL A 863 -37.19 28.55 -5.79
N GLU A 864 -36.18 28.50 -6.64
CA GLU A 864 -35.15 29.55 -6.77
C GLU A 864 -35.76 30.90 -7.17
N MET A 865 -36.69 30.91 -8.13
CA MET A 865 -37.42 32.11 -8.53
C MET A 865 -38.25 32.68 -7.37
N MET A 866 -38.90 31.82 -6.58
CA MET A 866 -39.62 32.26 -5.38
C MET A 866 -38.71 32.86 -4.32
N MET A 867 -37.53 32.28 -4.12
CA MET A 867 -36.56 32.83 -3.18
C MET A 867 -36.12 34.25 -3.60
N LEU A 868 -35.93 34.49 -4.90
CA LEU A 868 -35.63 35.83 -5.44
C LEU A 868 -36.81 36.81 -5.27
N ILE A 869 -38.05 36.35 -5.51
CA ILE A 869 -39.27 37.14 -5.26
C ILE A 869 -39.34 37.56 -3.78
N ILE A 870 -39.12 36.61 -2.86
CA ILE A 870 -39.10 36.85 -1.42
C ILE A 870 -38.00 37.86 -1.06
N LYS A 871 -36.77 37.65 -1.59
CA LYS A 871 -35.63 38.54 -1.36
C LYS A 871 -35.94 39.97 -1.82
N ALA A 872 -36.51 40.14 -3.01
CA ALA A 872 -36.92 41.44 -3.54
C ALA A 872 -38.05 42.09 -2.75
N ARG A 873 -39.07 41.31 -2.37
CA ARG A 873 -40.27 41.79 -1.64
C ARG A 873 -39.89 42.42 -0.31
N PHE A 874 -39.04 41.72 0.46
CA PHE A 874 -38.62 42.11 1.80
C PHE A 874 -37.29 42.86 1.82
N SER A 875 -36.71 43.17 0.66
CA SER A 875 -35.43 43.90 0.52
C SER A 875 -34.30 43.27 1.34
N ILE A 876 -34.21 41.95 1.30
CA ILE A 876 -33.21 41.16 2.03
C ILE A 876 -31.90 41.23 1.26
N THR A 877 -30.80 41.53 1.94
CA THR A 877 -29.49 41.70 1.32
C THR A 877 -28.66 40.41 1.34
N GLU A 878 -28.97 39.53 2.29
CA GLU A 878 -28.30 38.26 2.54
C GLU A 878 -28.40 37.29 1.33
N PRO A 879 -27.44 36.35 1.17
CA PRO A 879 -27.46 35.36 0.10
C PRO A 879 -28.74 34.50 0.07
N VAL A 880 -29.07 34.01 -1.12
CA VAL A 880 -30.28 33.23 -1.37
C VAL A 880 -30.03 31.75 -1.04
N ASN A 881 -30.14 31.38 0.24
CA ASN A 881 -29.94 30.00 0.71
C ASN A 881 -31.12 29.53 1.58
N LEU A 882 -31.02 28.32 2.13
CA LEU A 882 -32.09 27.70 2.93
C LEU A 882 -32.47 28.51 4.19
N LYS A 883 -31.55 29.37 4.70
CA LYS A 883 -31.79 30.25 5.86
C LYS A 883 -32.83 31.33 5.55
N LEU A 884 -32.92 31.78 4.28
CA LEU A 884 -33.91 32.77 3.83
C LEU A 884 -35.34 32.39 4.22
N PHE A 885 -35.72 31.12 4.03
CA PHE A 885 -37.06 30.65 4.39
C PHE A 885 -37.32 30.77 5.89
N LYS A 886 -36.34 30.40 6.72
CA LYS A 886 -36.44 30.46 8.19
C LYS A 886 -36.52 31.92 8.67
N ASP A 887 -35.68 32.78 8.11
CA ASP A 887 -35.60 34.19 8.49
C ASP A 887 -36.91 34.92 8.18
N VAL A 888 -37.48 34.71 6.99
CA VAL A 888 -38.76 35.33 6.60
C VAL A 888 -39.92 34.71 7.37
N ALA A 889 -39.93 33.39 7.57
CA ALA A 889 -40.97 32.70 8.35
C ALA A 889 -41.02 33.17 9.81
N SER A 890 -39.89 33.61 10.38
CA SER A 890 -39.84 34.19 11.73
C SER A 890 -40.47 35.57 11.82
N LYS A 891 -40.41 36.36 10.73
CA LYS A 891 -40.89 37.74 10.66
C LYS A 891 -42.31 37.88 10.10
N GLN A 892 -42.76 36.91 9.29
CA GLN A 892 -44.03 36.95 8.57
C GLN A 892 -44.90 35.74 8.94
N LYS A 893 -45.76 35.90 9.95
CA LYS A 893 -46.60 34.81 10.50
C LYS A 893 -47.51 34.17 9.44
N ASP A 894 -48.07 34.98 8.53
CA ASP A 894 -49.03 34.51 7.51
C ASP A 894 -48.42 33.67 6.38
N LEU A 895 -47.08 33.76 6.23
CA LEU A 895 -46.31 32.99 5.24
C LEU A 895 -45.60 31.79 5.87
N ARG A 896 -45.54 31.70 7.21
CA ARG A 896 -44.70 30.77 7.96
C ARG A 896 -44.89 29.31 7.53
N ASP A 897 -46.13 28.85 7.44
CA ASP A 897 -46.43 27.44 7.13
C ASP A 897 -46.03 27.06 5.70
N ASP A 898 -46.29 27.95 4.73
CA ASP A 898 -45.93 27.74 3.34
C ASP A 898 -44.42 27.76 3.14
N LEU A 899 -43.71 28.71 3.78
CA LEU A 899 -42.25 28.79 3.75
C LEU A 899 -41.59 27.56 4.38
N ASN A 900 -42.12 27.06 5.50
CA ASN A 900 -41.61 25.84 6.13
C ASN A 900 -41.82 24.60 5.26
N LYS A 901 -42.96 24.49 4.57
CA LYS A 901 -43.22 23.39 3.63
C LYS A 901 -42.31 23.51 2.41
N LEU A 902 -42.12 24.71 1.86
CA LEU A 902 -41.23 24.97 0.73
C LEU A 902 -39.77 24.65 1.08
N ALA A 903 -39.30 25.00 2.27
CA ALA A 903 -37.95 24.67 2.73
C ALA A 903 -37.72 23.15 2.80
N LYS A 904 -38.71 22.38 3.30
CA LYS A 904 -38.64 20.91 3.32
C LYS A 904 -38.61 20.31 1.91
N ALA A 905 -39.43 20.85 1.00
CA ALA A 905 -39.46 20.42 -0.38
C ALA A 905 -38.14 20.72 -1.10
N PHE A 906 -37.58 21.92 -0.89
CA PHE A 906 -36.28 22.33 -1.42
C PHE A 906 -35.15 21.43 -0.93
N CYS A 907 -35.07 21.17 0.38
CA CYS A 907 -34.10 20.25 0.97
C CYS A 907 -34.19 18.85 0.34
N PHE A 908 -35.40 18.32 0.17
CA PHE A 908 -35.62 17.02 -0.49
C PHE A 908 -35.14 17.02 -1.95
N LEU A 909 -35.58 17.99 -2.76
CA LEU A 909 -35.21 18.07 -4.17
C LEU A 909 -33.70 18.26 -4.36
N LYS A 910 -33.08 19.07 -3.49
CA LYS A 910 -31.64 19.31 -3.53
C LYS A 910 -30.86 18.06 -3.14
N ASN A 911 -31.24 17.39 -2.05
CA ASN A 911 -30.62 16.13 -1.64
C ASN A 911 -30.73 15.06 -2.75
N LEU A 912 -31.91 14.92 -3.36
CA LEU A 912 -32.10 14.01 -4.49
C LEU A 912 -31.18 14.37 -5.67
N ARG A 913 -31.09 15.65 -6.05
CA ARG A 913 -30.21 16.09 -7.14
C ARG A 913 -28.74 15.80 -6.82
N ASP A 914 -28.29 16.09 -5.61
CA ASP A 914 -26.89 15.95 -5.20
C ASP A 914 -26.47 14.48 -5.18
N VAL A 915 -27.28 13.63 -4.55
CA VAL A 915 -27.07 12.18 -4.56
C VAL A 915 -27.11 11.65 -5.99
N TYR A 916 -28.08 12.06 -6.81
CA TYR A 916 -28.20 11.61 -8.20
C TYR A 916 -27.00 12.02 -9.05
N ARG A 917 -26.44 13.22 -8.86
CA ARG A 917 -25.20 13.65 -9.54
C ARG A 917 -24.01 12.79 -9.16
N LEU A 918 -23.90 12.44 -7.89
CA LEU A 918 -22.84 11.56 -7.39
C LEU A 918 -23.01 10.10 -7.80
N THR A 919 -24.24 9.60 -8.01
CA THR A 919 -24.48 8.17 -8.26
C THR A 919 -24.89 7.78 -9.67
N ALA A 920 -25.61 8.64 -10.38
CA ALA A 920 -26.10 8.38 -11.74
C ALA A 920 -25.35 9.25 -12.77
N GLY A 921 -25.30 10.57 -12.57
CA GLY A 921 -24.56 11.48 -13.43
C GLY A 921 -25.00 12.94 -13.32
N ALA A 922 -24.18 13.84 -13.88
CA ALA A 922 -24.45 15.27 -13.93
C ALA A 922 -25.54 15.62 -14.97
N THR A 923 -26.77 15.23 -14.68
CA THR A 923 -27.97 15.61 -15.42
C THR A 923 -29.09 15.93 -14.44
N ASP A 924 -29.95 16.86 -14.81
CA ASP A 924 -31.11 17.25 -14.02
C ASP A 924 -32.36 16.40 -14.38
N VAL A 925 -32.27 15.52 -15.38
CA VAL A 925 -33.35 14.58 -15.73
C VAL A 925 -33.22 13.28 -14.93
N ILE A 926 -34.23 13.00 -14.10
CA ILE A 926 -34.30 11.81 -13.27
C ILE A 926 -34.77 10.61 -14.09
N ILE A 927 -33.94 9.57 -14.17
CA ILE A 927 -34.24 8.31 -14.83
C ILE A 927 -34.59 7.28 -13.74
N PRO A 928 -35.83 6.77 -13.67
CA PRO A 928 -36.27 5.84 -12.61
C PRO A 928 -35.38 4.61 -12.43
N GLU A 929 -34.84 4.08 -13.53
CA GLU A 929 -33.96 2.91 -13.54
C GLU A 929 -32.59 3.19 -12.89
N ALA A 930 -32.14 4.45 -12.90
CA ALA A 930 -30.86 4.87 -12.33
C ALA A 930 -30.96 5.27 -10.84
N LEU A 931 -32.16 5.23 -10.24
CA LEU A 931 -32.40 5.68 -8.87
C LEU A 931 -32.03 4.67 -7.78
N SER A 932 -31.54 3.47 -8.10
CA SER A 932 -31.29 2.42 -7.11
C SER A 932 -30.38 2.89 -5.96
N ASN A 933 -29.20 3.41 -6.31
CA ASN A 933 -28.23 3.91 -5.34
C ASN A 933 -28.77 5.13 -4.58
N ALA A 934 -29.47 6.03 -5.27
CA ALA A 934 -30.05 7.22 -4.65
C ALA A 934 -31.15 6.86 -3.64
N ALA A 935 -31.98 5.86 -3.94
CA ALA A 935 -32.99 5.34 -3.04
C ALA A 935 -32.37 4.77 -1.76
N GLU A 936 -31.29 4.00 -1.88
CA GLU A 936 -30.59 3.44 -0.73
C GLU A 936 -29.95 4.52 0.17
N ILE A 937 -29.30 5.53 -0.43
CA ILE A 937 -28.66 6.62 0.32
C ILE A 937 -29.69 7.50 1.02
N MET A 938 -30.84 7.76 0.39
CA MET A 938 -31.92 8.58 0.95
C MET A 938 -32.90 7.77 1.83
N ASP A 939 -32.58 6.53 2.20
CA ASP A 939 -33.40 5.63 3.05
C ASP A 939 -34.80 5.29 2.49
N TYR A 940 -34.89 5.09 1.18
CA TYR A 940 -36.08 4.57 0.51
C TYR A 940 -35.92 3.09 0.14
N HIS A 941 -36.94 2.27 0.48
CA HIS A 941 -36.94 0.84 0.18
C HIS A 941 -36.92 0.45 -1.31
N SER A 942 -37.20 1.40 -2.22
CA SER A 942 -37.13 1.14 -3.67
C SER A 942 -37.06 2.43 -4.48
N SER A 943 -36.45 2.35 -5.66
CA SER A 943 -36.43 3.42 -6.68
C SER A 943 -37.83 3.96 -6.98
N LYS A 944 -38.83 3.07 -7.05
CA LYS A 944 -40.23 3.44 -7.30
C LYS A 944 -40.81 4.32 -6.18
N LYS A 945 -40.50 4.02 -4.92
CA LYS A 945 -40.97 4.84 -3.78
C LYS A 945 -40.31 6.22 -3.79
N LEU A 946 -39.00 6.30 -4.04
CA LEU A 946 -38.28 7.56 -4.15
C LEU A 946 -38.84 8.41 -5.31
N TYR A 947 -39.02 7.80 -6.48
CA TYR A 947 -39.58 8.47 -7.66
C TYR A 947 -41.01 9.00 -7.41
N ASN A 948 -41.89 8.18 -6.81
CA ASN A 948 -43.24 8.63 -6.45
C ASN A 948 -43.21 9.80 -5.45
N LYS A 949 -42.28 9.78 -4.49
CA LYS A 949 -42.09 10.88 -3.54
C LYS A 949 -41.59 12.13 -4.27
N PHE A 950 -40.69 12.01 -5.23
CA PHE A 950 -40.23 13.10 -6.07
C PHE A 950 -41.38 13.79 -6.82
N ILE A 951 -42.21 13.03 -7.54
CA ILE A 951 -43.39 13.57 -8.23
C ILE A 951 -44.36 14.23 -7.25
N LYS A 952 -44.60 13.60 -6.09
CA LYS A 952 -45.46 14.17 -5.05
C LYS A 952 -44.91 15.52 -4.55
N VAL A 953 -43.61 15.62 -4.29
CA VAL A 953 -42.99 16.86 -3.81
C VAL A 953 -43.06 17.96 -4.86
N LYS A 954 -42.85 17.66 -6.16
CA LYS A 954 -43.05 18.64 -7.23
C LYS A 954 -44.48 19.21 -7.24
N ASN A 955 -45.48 18.34 -7.09
CA ASN A 955 -46.87 18.78 -7.00
C ASN A 955 -47.15 19.60 -5.73
N GLU A 956 -46.56 19.24 -4.58
CA GLU A 956 -46.64 20.03 -3.35
C GLU A 956 -46.03 21.43 -3.56
N VAL A 957 -44.86 21.52 -4.21
CA VAL A 957 -44.21 22.80 -4.54
C VAL A 957 -45.12 23.65 -5.43
N ARG A 958 -45.70 23.08 -6.50
CA ARG A 958 -46.64 23.80 -7.39
C ARG A 958 -47.77 24.48 -6.61
N ILE A 959 -48.39 23.75 -5.67
CA ILE A 959 -49.49 24.26 -4.84
C ILE A 959 -49.00 25.35 -3.87
N ILE A 960 -47.88 25.11 -3.18
CA ILE A 960 -47.29 26.08 -2.23
C ILE A 960 -46.92 27.38 -2.95
N MET A 961 -46.32 27.27 -4.14
CA MET A 961 -45.95 28.40 -4.98
C MET A 961 -47.17 29.24 -5.37
N ALA A 962 -48.24 28.62 -5.84
CA ALA A 962 -49.48 29.33 -6.18
C ALA A 962 -50.05 30.10 -4.97
N ASN A 963 -50.05 29.47 -3.79
CA ASN A 963 -50.50 30.12 -2.55
C ASN A 963 -49.61 31.29 -2.13
N LEU A 964 -48.28 31.13 -2.22
CA LEU A 964 -47.33 32.20 -1.90
C LEU A 964 -47.47 33.37 -2.88
N ILE A 965 -47.55 33.10 -4.19
CA ILE A 965 -47.76 34.14 -5.21
C ILE A 965 -49.06 34.90 -4.93
N ALA A 966 -50.15 34.20 -4.61
CA ALA A 966 -51.42 34.85 -4.26
C ALA A 966 -51.25 35.77 -3.04
N LYS A 967 -50.65 35.30 -1.94
CA LYS A 967 -50.42 36.11 -0.73
C LYS A 967 -49.48 37.30 -0.96
N LEU A 968 -48.50 37.16 -1.86
CA LEU A 968 -47.54 38.20 -2.18
C LEU A 968 -48.05 39.23 -3.20
N LYS A 969 -49.09 38.91 -3.98
CA LYS A 969 -49.73 39.81 -4.98
C LYS A 969 -50.66 40.87 -4.37
N TYR A 970 -51.17 40.66 -3.15
CA TYR A 970 -52.22 41.51 -2.55
C TYR A 970 -51.72 42.49 -1.45
N VAL A 971 -50.41 42.78 -1.39
CA VAL A 971 -49.78 43.74 -0.45
C VAL A 971 -48.60 44.44 -1.14
#